data_AF-G9MUG3-F1
#
_entry.id   AF-G9MUG3-F1
#
_cell.length_a   1.000
_cell.length_b   1.000
_cell.length_c   1.000
_cell.angle_alpha   90.00
_cell.angle_beta   90.00
_cell.angle_gamma   90.00
#
_symmetry.space_group_name_H-M   'P 1'
#
loop_
_entity.id
_entity.type
_entity.pdbx_description
1 polymer ?
#
loop_
_entity_poly.entity_id
_entity_poly.type
_entity_poly.pdbx_seq_one_letter_code
_entity_poly.pdbx_strand_id
1 'polypeptide(L)'
;MVDSPSLLLRPSLGQSPAVGALYNAHADRILDQSVFIDPPSVEVVTTKPNPSARYELAQMGSTEQKFSKLGVGDELAVSFLCDLVTVGGSGKWLQQAESSVQEREASVLCISTINRQYIDWNSTNNNQDELRSLIDITAMQDEDATHVVCGIHWGARTVITTIARTGDKNDERLQSILDSIGNVYITGAVKDLDKELGAFAITLDFKIHADLFPAGPIPTTYSGVCQYLSKVPQAIKKFAGGKGRCLAYELVPIAEFAQRLQLDFKLSSTQLCIPVEPDCLREVISLFAAFTVSKQRLHDCLENLTRHLFCIPAEHLDRVKKQVKSAGEGECAIKAKLAQKVKEARQDGDSSRSTELRDALTELRDSPDSPERIAEIVGLYDEKMQFADEIVAAGARYGSVKEAIMASLTTQERSQDLYILHYSKAALVHPDWEATRLKLKDLLSVTKTTTQSVVMVIDYDMHTNGATLEAPRIQHERQGQVTRVDMVSDAQELAGTFLLRYRPDKWIKPDPSVRIPFAERLLVTIPCPWPACPQNAPRDWICPVCEERVYFWPVDKYLHCQCGEYHPANAQFQCQLASHGPQYFTPSNSTVLTGLLQACHAAPQYNILILSEIGVGKSTFINSLINYLQFDSLDDAMKDEGELRSVEYLSYGGQSATQQPVKYQFNLNGKIIQLIDTPGIGDVRGLDKDYENFQNILKTLESVDKLSTILFLMKPNSARPSSAFDFCHTELLSHLHKDSSRNIVFGFTNSRSANYSPGETRAPLERLLKKGNTDIPLPLDSNKLFFFDSESFLFLAAYKLLGQERSGKSDCVASWEKSAQEAHRLIATTFKIPAQQVNMTLRLNRTRQLITSMTVPTGTTPEATPTKEEQAELEHEDKEIREALATFGAYLNNSAMVAYNDATIRYLDYMISQAAHQAQVEKKAQLEAQKAVNQAEVTRIRQAIESKTESLPTEDNIDAIVAGLKKLLHFGPTVDTVMGPGSVFLTERKPMEIEIRRVSGEKKRNQLSL
;
A
#
# COMPACT_ATOMS: atom_id res chain seq x y z
N MET A 1 -9.82 72.89 48.41
CA MET A 1 -10.78 71.94 47.82
C MET A 1 -10.27 70.57 48.19
N VAL A 2 -10.94 69.92 49.13
CA VAL A 2 -10.53 68.62 49.67
C VAL A 2 -10.98 67.60 48.64
N ASP A 3 -10.06 67.18 47.76
CA ASP A 3 -10.33 66.05 46.87
C ASP A 3 -10.72 64.85 47.72
N SER A 4 -11.88 64.30 47.43
CA SER A 4 -12.38 63.09 48.05
C SER A 4 -11.31 61.99 47.95
N PRO A 5 -11.08 61.23 49.03
CA PRO A 5 -10.13 60.14 49.07
C PRO A 5 -10.22 59.16 47.91
N SER A 6 -9.11 58.52 47.57
CA SER A 6 -9.08 57.27 46.81
C SER A 6 -9.67 56.13 47.67
N LEU A 7 -10.97 56.16 47.92
CA LEU A 7 -11.72 55.08 48.57
C LEU A 7 -11.65 53.84 47.69
N LEU A 8 -11.02 52.78 48.18
CA LEU A 8 -10.97 51.50 47.48
C LEU A 8 -12.22 50.69 47.82
N LEU A 9 -13.09 50.48 46.84
CA LEU A 9 -14.24 49.59 46.97
C LEU A 9 -13.81 48.15 46.68
N ARG A 10 -14.01 47.23 47.63
CA ARG A 10 -13.73 45.80 47.47
C ARG A 10 -15.03 44.99 47.55
N PRO A 11 -15.36 44.13 46.57
CA PRO A 11 -16.47 43.20 46.70
C PRO A 11 -16.16 42.19 47.81
N SER A 12 -17.18 41.78 48.56
CA SER A 12 -16.96 40.98 49.77
C SER A 12 -16.57 39.53 49.47
N LEU A 13 -17.03 39.00 48.33
CA LEU A 13 -16.93 37.59 47.95
C LEU A 13 -17.31 36.63 49.10
N GLY A 14 -18.27 37.01 49.94
CA GLY A 14 -18.75 36.21 51.07
C GLY A 14 -18.09 36.51 52.42
N GLN A 15 -17.07 37.37 52.45
CA GLN A 15 -16.54 37.93 53.70
C GLN A 15 -17.56 38.90 54.32
N SER A 16 -17.52 39.05 55.65
CA SER A 16 -18.50 39.88 56.36
C SER A 16 -17.82 40.69 57.48
N PRO A 17 -16.92 41.62 57.13
CA PRO A 17 -16.25 42.45 58.12
C PRO A 17 -17.23 43.39 58.83
N ALA A 18 -16.81 43.91 59.98
CA ALA A 18 -17.45 45.04 60.64
C ALA A 18 -16.78 46.36 60.20
N VAL A 19 -17.50 47.48 60.36
CA VAL A 19 -16.88 48.81 60.23
C VAL A 19 -15.82 48.94 61.32
N GLY A 20 -14.61 49.36 60.93
CA GLY A 20 -13.43 49.45 61.78
C GLY A 20 -12.50 48.23 61.72
N ALA A 21 -12.91 47.13 61.07
CA ALA A 21 -12.02 45.98 60.90
C ALA A 21 -10.75 46.37 60.13
N LEU A 22 -9.61 45.82 60.56
CA LEU A 22 -8.34 45.99 59.87
C LEU A 22 -8.24 45.04 58.66
N TYR A 23 -7.50 45.46 57.64
CA TYR A 23 -7.34 44.73 56.39
C TYR A 23 -5.88 44.70 55.94
N ASN A 24 -5.44 43.52 55.50
CA ASN A 24 -4.16 43.30 54.86
C ASN A 24 -4.36 43.26 53.34
N ALA A 25 -3.97 44.32 52.64
CA ALA A 25 -4.08 44.43 51.19
C ALA A 25 -2.99 43.64 50.44
N HIS A 26 -1.89 43.26 51.11
CA HIS A 26 -0.88 42.37 50.51
C HIS A 26 -1.45 41.00 50.23
N ALA A 27 -2.21 40.47 51.19
CA ALA A 27 -2.83 39.15 51.14
C ALA A 27 -4.34 39.16 50.82
N ASP A 28 -4.94 40.35 50.62
CA ASP A 28 -6.40 40.56 50.50
C ASP A 28 -7.22 39.83 51.59
N ARG A 29 -6.87 40.05 52.86
CA ARG A 29 -7.51 39.39 54.02
C ARG A 29 -7.97 40.39 55.09
N ILE A 30 -9.18 40.17 55.61
CA ILE A 30 -9.69 40.83 56.82
C ILE A 30 -8.98 40.26 58.05
N LEU A 31 -8.47 41.14 58.90
CA LEU A 31 -7.82 40.80 60.16
C LEU A 31 -8.84 40.73 61.30
N ASP A 32 -8.49 40.04 62.38
CA ASP A 32 -9.38 39.84 63.53
C ASP A 32 -9.46 41.10 64.42
N GLN A 33 -8.50 42.02 64.29
CA GLN A 33 -8.44 43.28 65.03
C GLN A 33 -9.34 44.36 64.43
N SER A 34 -9.75 45.30 65.29
CA SER A 34 -10.55 46.48 64.96
C SER A 34 -9.79 47.73 65.37
N VAL A 35 -9.95 48.84 64.63
CA VAL A 35 -9.47 50.15 65.07
C VAL A 35 -10.27 50.71 66.24
N PHE A 36 -11.42 50.13 66.57
CA PHE A 36 -12.24 50.59 67.69
C PHE A 36 -11.98 49.76 68.95
N ILE A 37 -11.80 50.45 70.08
CA ILE A 37 -11.65 49.83 71.42
C ILE A 37 -12.93 49.07 71.81
N ASP A 38 -14.08 49.69 71.55
CA ASP A 38 -15.42 49.14 71.76
C ASP A 38 -16.24 49.24 70.45
N PRO A 39 -17.27 48.39 70.24
CA PRO A 39 -18.12 48.50 69.06
C PRO A 39 -18.67 49.92 68.87
N PRO A 40 -18.48 50.54 67.69
CA PRO A 40 -18.78 51.96 67.50
C PRO A 40 -20.27 52.24 67.71
N SER A 41 -20.58 53.35 68.39
CA SER A 41 -21.95 53.80 68.65
C SER A 41 -22.68 54.15 67.35
N VAL A 42 -24.01 54.23 67.40
CA VAL A 42 -24.85 54.61 66.24
C VAL A 42 -24.59 56.06 65.79
N GLU A 43 -23.93 56.88 66.62
CA GLU A 43 -23.62 58.28 66.35
C GLU A 43 -22.37 58.45 65.47
N VAL A 44 -21.43 57.49 65.53
CA VAL A 44 -20.18 57.48 64.74
C VAL A 44 -20.36 56.81 63.38
N VAL A 45 -21.18 55.77 63.32
CA VAL A 45 -21.42 54.98 62.10
C VAL A 45 -22.81 55.28 61.54
N THR A 46 -22.85 55.99 60.41
CA THR A 46 -24.08 56.35 59.73
C THR A 46 -24.59 55.20 58.87
N THR A 47 -25.89 54.89 58.97
CA THR A 47 -26.57 53.93 58.08
C THR A 47 -27.55 54.67 57.17
N LYS A 48 -27.28 54.66 55.85
CA LYS A 48 -28.14 55.27 54.83
C LYS A 48 -28.87 54.19 54.04
N PRO A 49 -30.22 54.21 53.95
CA PRO A 49 -30.96 53.34 53.06
C PRO A 49 -30.50 53.49 51.60
N ASN A 50 -30.28 52.38 50.92
CA ASN A 50 -29.91 52.31 49.50
C ASN A 50 -30.61 51.11 48.82
N PRO A 51 -31.95 51.05 48.85
CA PRO A 51 -32.68 49.90 48.33
C PRO A 51 -32.64 49.86 46.80
N SER A 52 -32.18 48.76 46.23
CA SER A 52 -32.34 48.46 44.80
C SER A 52 -32.49 46.95 44.61
N ALA A 53 -33.23 46.54 43.58
CA ALA A 53 -33.31 45.15 43.14
C ALA A 53 -33.14 45.13 41.61
N ARG A 54 -32.18 44.36 41.12
CA ARG A 54 -31.85 44.26 39.70
C ARG A 54 -31.30 42.87 39.38
N TYR A 55 -31.30 42.51 38.11
CA TYR A 55 -30.56 41.33 37.64
C TYR A 55 -29.63 41.69 36.49
N GLU A 56 -28.59 40.89 36.32
CA GLU A 56 -27.68 40.94 35.19
C GLU A 56 -27.52 39.55 34.58
N LEU A 57 -27.42 39.49 33.26
CA LEU A 57 -27.09 38.28 32.53
C LEU A 57 -25.58 38.20 32.29
N ALA A 58 -25.01 37.01 32.42
CA ALA A 58 -23.63 36.68 32.07
C ALA A 58 -23.66 35.55 31.03
N GLN A 59 -23.15 35.85 29.83
CA GLN A 59 -23.13 34.94 28.69
C GLN A 59 -21.68 34.59 28.33
N MET A 60 -21.37 33.30 28.18
CA MET A 60 -20.02 32.78 27.97
C MET A 60 -19.17 32.96 29.23
N GLY A 61 -19.27 31.99 30.16
CA GLY A 61 -18.71 32.03 31.52
C GLY A 61 -17.19 32.08 31.65
N SER A 62 -16.50 32.90 30.85
CA SER A 62 -15.09 33.19 31.03
C SER A 62 -14.84 33.79 32.42
N THR A 63 -13.70 33.45 33.01
CA THR A 63 -13.29 33.91 34.33
C THR A 63 -13.31 35.44 34.42
N GLU A 64 -12.87 36.12 33.37
CA GLU A 64 -12.87 37.59 33.26
C GLU A 64 -14.29 38.18 33.30
N GLN A 65 -15.25 37.55 32.61
CA GLN A 65 -16.64 37.98 32.68
C GLN A 65 -17.20 37.79 34.09
N LYS A 66 -16.87 36.68 34.76
CA LYS A 66 -17.28 36.46 36.16
C LYS A 66 -16.72 37.53 37.09
N PHE A 67 -15.44 37.89 36.93
CA PHE A 67 -14.83 38.99 37.68
C PHE A 67 -15.56 40.31 37.45
N SER A 68 -15.78 40.68 36.20
CA SER A 68 -16.52 41.90 35.83
C SER A 68 -17.91 41.94 36.47
N LYS A 69 -18.67 40.84 36.37
CA LYS A 69 -20.04 40.73 36.91
C LYS A 69 -20.14 40.73 38.43
N LEU A 70 -19.10 40.28 39.12
CA LEU A 70 -19.03 40.36 40.58
C LEU A 70 -18.43 41.68 41.09
N GLY A 71 -17.92 42.54 40.20
CA GLY A 71 -17.23 43.78 40.53
C GLY A 71 -15.79 43.57 41.05
N VAL A 72 -15.15 42.48 40.64
CA VAL A 72 -13.77 42.13 41.00
C VAL A 72 -12.83 42.79 40.01
N GLY A 73 -12.00 43.74 40.49
CA GLY A 73 -10.93 44.34 39.70
C GLY A 73 -9.63 43.50 39.70
N ASP A 74 -8.70 43.83 38.81
CA ASP A 74 -7.49 43.04 38.50
C ASP A 74 -6.69 42.61 39.74
N GLU A 75 -6.45 43.51 40.70
CA GLU A 75 -5.74 43.18 41.95
C GLU A 75 -6.42 42.07 42.74
N LEU A 76 -7.74 42.13 42.90
CA LEU A 76 -8.49 41.11 43.64
C LEU A 76 -8.66 39.84 42.80
N ALA A 77 -8.74 39.96 41.47
CA ALA A 77 -8.76 38.83 40.55
C ALA A 77 -7.47 38.02 40.68
N VAL A 78 -6.30 38.67 40.66
CA VAL A 78 -5.00 38.01 40.88
C VAL A 78 -4.93 37.36 42.26
N SER A 79 -5.40 38.04 43.31
CA SER A 79 -5.45 37.45 44.65
C SER A 79 -6.36 36.22 44.72
N PHE A 80 -7.49 36.22 44.01
CA PHE A 80 -8.35 35.05 43.89
C PHE A 80 -7.66 33.91 43.12
N LEU A 81 -7.04 34.21 41.97
CA LEU A 81 -6.38 33.21 41.12
C LEU A 81 -5.17 32.56 41.82
N CYS A 82 -4.46 33.31 42.65
CA CYS A 82 -3.35 32.85 43.47
C CYS A 82 -3.78 32.24 44.83
N ASP A 83 -5.08 31.94 45.01
CA ASP A 83 -5.66 31.36 46.23
C ASP A 83 -5.37 32.17 47.53
N LEU A 84 -5.17 33.49 47.42
CA LEU A 84 -5.01 34.39 48.58
C LEU A 84 -6.35 34.72 49.24
N VAL A 85 -7.44 34.67 48.48
CA VAL A 85 -8.78 35.04 48.93
C VAL A 85 -9.66 33.80 49.08
N THR A 86 -10.22 33.63 50.27
CA THR A 86 -11.28 32.63 50.47
C THR A 86 -12.63 33.22 50.08
N VAL A 87 -13.36 32.52 49.22
CA VAL A 87 -14.70 32.93 48.76
C VAL A 87 -15.81 32.15 49.45
N GLY A 88 -16.94 32.82 49.67
CA GLY A 88 -18.16 32.28 50.26
C GLY A 88 -19.40 32.83 49.57
N GLY A 89 -20.56 32.29 49.93
CA GLY A 89 -21.85 32.73 49.37
C GLY A 89 -21.87 32.72 47.84
N SER A 90 -22.29 33.82 47.23
CA SER A 90 -22.30 34.02 45.78
C SER A 90 -20.90 34.07 45.15
N GLY A 91 -19.86 34.38 45.93
CA GLY A 91 -18.46 34.39 45.47
C GLY A 91 -17.95 33.01 45.04
N LYS A 92 -18.56 31.93 45.53
CA LYS A 92 -18.25 30.54 45.09
C LYS A 92 -18.52 30.31 43.60
N TRP A 93 -19.29 31.17 42.95
CA TRP A 93 -19.46 31.14 41.50
C TRP A 93 -18.14 31.28 40.73
N LEU A 94 -17.14 31.97 41.29
CA LEU A 94 -15.80 32.08 40.72
C LEU A 94 -15.03 30.75 40.71
N GLN A 95 -15.32 29.85 41.66
CA GLN A 95 -14.70 28.52 41.74
C GLN A 95 -15.37 27.51 40.81
N GLN A 96 -16.52 27.85 40.25
CA GLN A 96 -17.18 26.99 39.28
C GLN A 96 -16.43 27.08 37.95
N ALA A 97 -15.86 25.96 37.54
CA ALA A 97 -15.24 25.80 36.23
C ALA A 97 -16.12 24.90 35.34
N GLU A 98 -16.13 25.18 34.04
CA GLU A 98 -16.64 24.25 33.04
C GLU A 98 -15.61 23.11 32.86
N SER A 99 -16.10 21.88 32.73
CA SER A 99 -15.25 20.70 32.51
C SER A 99 -14.74 20.60 31.08
N SER A 100 -15.43 21.24 30.14
CA SER A 100 -15.27 21.06 28.70
C SER A 100 -15.28 22.39 27.97
N VAL A 101 -14.56 22.52 26.85
CA VAL A 101 -14.68 23.69 25.95
C VAL A 101 -15.99 23.64 25.15
N GLN A 102 -16.64 22.47 25.11
CA GLN A 102 -17.95 22.32 24.48
C GLN A 102 -19.09 22.74 25.41
N GLU A 103 -18.85 22.82 26.72
CA GLU A 103 -19.81 23.34 27.67
C GLU A 103 -19.81 24.87 27.64
N ARG A 104 -21.01 25.44 27.71
CA ARG A 104 -21.22 26.88 27.87
C ARG A 104 -22.05 27.13 29.10
N GLU A 105 -21.44 27.86 30.01
CA GLU A 105 -22.10 28.41 31.17
C GLU A 105 -22.87 29.67 30.79
N ALA A 106 -24.14 29.72 31.22
CA ALA A 106 -24.95 30.91 31.17
C ALA A 106 -25.59 31.15 32.54
N SER A 107 -25.48 32.39 33.02
CA SER A 107 -25.83 32.73 34.39
C SER A 107 -26.68 34.00 34.47
N VAL A 108 -27.56 34.03 35.48
CA VAL A 108 -28.28 35.24 35.90
C VAL A 108 -27.90 35.60 37.33
N LEU A 109 -27.48 36.85 37.54
CA LEU A 109 -27.08 37.40 38.82
C LEU A 109 -28.21 38.29 39.32
N CYS A 110 -28.92 37.84 40.34
CA CYS A 110 -29.96 38.57 41.04
C CYS A 110 -29.35 39.33 42.22
N ILE A 111 -29.44 40.67 42.23
CA ILE A 111 -28.77 41.54 43.20
C ILE A 111 -29.81 42.43 43.88
N SER A 112 -29.83 42.40 45.21
CA SER A 112 -30.55 43.37 46.05
C SER A 112 -29.56 44.17 46.89
N THR A 113 -29.56 45.49 46.80
CA THR A 113 -28.89 46.38 47.77
C THR A 113 -29.91 46.90 48.77
N ILE A 114 -29.53 47.08 50.03
CA ILE A 114 -30.45 47.47 51.11
C ILE A 114 -30.03 48.78 51.77
N ASN A 115 -28.83 48.82 52.34
CA ASN A 115 -28.31 50.02 52.98
C ASN A 115 -26.78 50.07 52.87
N ARG A 116 -26.25 51.28 53.05
CA ARG A 116 -24.82 51.55 53.16
C ARG A 116 -24.54 52.03 54.58
N GLN A 117 -23.63 51.36 55.27
CA GLN A 117 -23.18 51.71 56.60
C GLN A 117 -21.75 52.25 56.51
N TYR A 118 -21.45 53.45 57.00
CA TYR A 118 -20.13 54.08 56.81
C TYR A 118 -19.79 55.08 57.92
N ILE A 119 -18.50 55.35 58.08
CA ILE A 119 -17.99 56.44 58.93
C ILE A 119 -18.25 57.76 58.21
N ASP A 120 -19.06 58.64 58.81
CA ASP A 120 -19.35 59.95 58.22
C ASP A 120 -18.26 60.97 58.58
N TRP A 121 -17.38 61.22 57.61
CA TRP A 121 -16.27 62.16 57.75
C TRP A 121 -16.69 63.63 57.78
N ASN A 122 -17.91 63.96 57.33
CA ASN A 122 -18.36 65.33 57.04
C ASN A 122 -19.47 65.83 57.99
N SER A 123 -19.90 65.02 58.97
CA SER A 123 -20.89 65.45 59.94
C SER A 123 -20.35 66.64 60.75
N THR A 124 -21.08 67.76 60.71
CA THR A 124 -20.67 69.08 61.25
C THR A 124 -20.85 69.20 62.77
N ASN A 125 -21.39 68.17 63.43
CA ASN A 125 -21.46 68.08 64.89
C ASN A 125 -20.28 67.25 65.37
N ASN A 126 -19.32 67.84 66.10
CA ASN A 126 -18.31 67.29 67.05
C ASN A 126 -17.81 65.82 67.00
N ASN A 127 -18.08 65.03 65.97
CA ASN A 127 -17.89 63.59 65.94
C ASN A 127 -16.43 63.18 65.74
N GLN A 128 -15.54 64.07 65.30
CA GLN A 128 -14.12 63.73 65.12
C GLN A 128 -13.39 63.50 66.45
N ASP A 129 -13.65 64.31 67.48
CA ASP A 129 -13.03 64.14 68.80
C ASP A 129 -13.58 62.91 69.55
N GLU A 130 -14.88 62.63 69.39
CA GLU A 130 -15.49 61.40 69.88
C GLU A 130 -14.94 60.17 69.16
N LEU A 131 -14.90 60.19 67.82
CA LEU A 131 -14.32 59.11 67.01
C LEU A 131 -12.85 58.86 67.39
N ARG A 132 -12.03 59.92 67.56
CA ARG A 132 -10.63 59.81 68.03
C ARG A 132 -10.52 59.09 69.37
N SER A 133 -11.42 59.37 70.31
CA SER A 133 -11.39 58.76 71.66
C SER A 133 -11.68 57.25 71.65
N LEU A 134 -12.32 56.75 70.59
CA LEU A 134 -12.67 55.34 70.42
C LEU A 134 -11.60 54.56 69.65
N ILE A 135 -10.57 55.20 69.11
CA ILE A 135 -9.54 54.54 68.30
C ILE A 135 -8.48 53.85 69.17
N ASP A 136 -8.28 52.56 68.94
CA ASP A 136 -7.14 51.81 69.42
C ASP A 136 -5.94 51.98 68.48
N ILE A 137 -5.05 52.92 68.81
CA ILE A 137 -3.82 53.17 68.06
C ILE A 137 -2.89 51.95 68.10
N THR A 138 -2.94 51.12 69.15
CA THR A 138 -2.08 49.93 69.27
C THR A 138 -2.51 48.84 68.30
N ALA A 139 -3.81 48.66 68.09
CA ALA A 139 -4.33 47.76 67.05
C ALA A 139 -3.88 48.20 65.65
N MET A 140 -3.82 49.51 65.39
CA MET A 140 -3.33 50.07 64.12
C MET A 140 -1.82 49.86 63.88
N GLN A 141 -1.04 49.52 64.92
CA GLN A 141 0.41 49.27 64.80
C GLN A 141 0.75 47.84 64.37
N ASP A 142 -0.26 46.98 64.16
CA ASP A 142 -0.05 45.64 63.59
C ASP A 142 0.61 45.75 62.21
N GLU A 143 1.74 45.05 62.04
CA GLU A 143 2.55 45.10 60.81
C GLU A 143 1.81 44.55 59.57
N ASP A 144 0.79 43.70 59.76
CA ASP A 144 -0.05 43.17 58.69
C ASP A 144 -1.21 44.12 58.31
N ALA A 145 -1.50 45.13 59.14
CA ALA A 145 -2.61 46.06 58.91
C ALA A 145 -2.21 47.18 57.94
N THR A 146 -2.87 47.22 56.78
CA THR A 146 -2.60 48.21 55.71
C THR A 146 -3.76 49.19 55.50
N HIS A 147 -5.00 48.74 55.75
CA HIS A 147 -6.23 49.49 55.49
C HIS A 147 -7.25 49.27 56.62
N VAL A 148 -8.22 50.19 56.71
CA VAL A 148 -9.35 50.12 57.63
C VAL A 148 -10.65 50.04 56.84
N VAL A 149 -11.55 49.14 57.22
CA VAL A 149 -12.91 49.06 56.67
C VAL A 149 -13.75 50.23 57.19
N CYS A 150 -14.01 51.22 56.35
CA CYS A 150 -14.72 52.45 56.73
C CYS A 150 -16.17 52.49 56.26
N GLY A 151 -16.56 51.56 55.38
CA GLY A 151 -17.93 51.47 54.88
C GLY A 151 -18.28 50.07 54.42
N ILE A 152 -19.57 49.73 54.46
CA ILE A 152 -20.13 48.43 54.06
C ILE A 152 -21.41 48.67 53.27
N HIS A 153 -21.52 48.01 52.13
CA HIS A 153 -22.72 47.93 51.32
C HIS A 153 -23.44 46.62 51.63
N TRP A 154 -24.60 46.70 52.24
CA TRP A 154 -25.40 45.55 52.64
C TRP A 154 -26.44 45.19 51.59
N GLY A 155 -26.67 43.89 51.40
CA GLY A 155 -27.61 43.37 50.44
C GLY A 155 -27.56 41.85 50.31
N ALA A 156 -27.96 41.31 49.17
CA ALA A 156 -27.76 39.90 48.87
C ALA A 156 -27.65 39.68 47.37
N ARG A 157 -26.78 38.75 46.98
CA ARG A 157 -26.60 38.29 45.61
C ARG A 157 -26.94 36.81 45.51
N THR A 158 -27.63 36.43 44.44
CA THR A 158 -27.91 35.04 44.06
C THR A 158 -27.49 34.89 42.61
N VAL A 159 -26.56 33.97 42.34
CA VAL A 159 -26.17 33.58 40.99
C VAL A 159 -26.82 32.24 40.69
N ILE A 160 -27.56 32.19 39.58
CA ILE A 160 -28.17 30.98 39.06
C ILE A 160 -27.50 30.68 37.74
N THR A 161 -27.02 29.46 37.60
CA THR A 161 -26.22 29.03 36.47
C THR A 161 -26.78 27.77 35.86
N THR A 162 -26.79 27.71 34.53
CA THR A 162 -27.05 26.49 33.77
C THR A 162 -25.88 26.26 32.82
N ILE A 163 -25.59 24.98 32.53
CA ILE A 163 -24.55 24.58 31.57
C ILE A 163 -25.23 23.91 30.40
N ALA A 164 -24.99 24.39 29.18
CA ALA A 164 -25.48 23.79 27.94
C ALA A 164 -24.31 23.36 27.07
N ARG A 165 -24.43 22.28 26.30
CA ARG A 165 -23.40 21.87 25.33
C ARG A 165 -23.57 22.62 24.01
N THR A 166 -22.45 23.03 23.41
CA THR A 166 -22.39 23.72 22.11
C THR A 166 -22.78 22.78 20.97
N GLY A 167 -23.62 23.28 20.05
CA GLY A 167 -24.07 22.50 18.89
C GLY A 167 -25.46 22.87 18.37
N ASP A 168 -26.29 23.52 19.18
CA ASP A 168 -27.64 23.92 18.77
C ASP A 168 -27.80 25.44 18.65
N LYS A 169 -28.74 25.86 17.80
CA LYS A 169 -29.29 27.23 17.70
C LYS A 169 -30.07 27.65 18.97
N ASN A 170 -29.57 27.32 20.15
CA ASN A 170 -30.26 27.43 21.43
C ASN A 170 -29.80 28.64 22.26
N ASP A 171 -28.82 29.43 21.83
CA ASP A 171 -28.31 30.59 22.59
C ASP A 171 -29.42 31.63 22.87
N GLU A 172 -30.25 31.95 21.88
CA GLU A 172 -31.40 32.85 22.04
C GLU A 172 -32.44 32.29 23.03
N ARG A 173 -32.67 30.97 23.01
CA ARG A 173 -33.59 30.29 23.93
C ARG A 173 -33.05 30.29 25.35
N LEU A 174 -31.75 30.04 25.52
CA LEU A 174 -31.07 30.07 26.81
C LEU A 174 -31.13 31.47 27.43
N GLN A 175 -30.89 32.50 26.62
CA GLN A 175 -31.04 33.90 27.04
C GLN A 175 -32.47 34.21 27.47
N SER A 176 -33.48 33.77 26.71
CA SER A 176 -34.89 33.95 27.07
C SER A 176 -35.25 33.28 28.41
N ILE A 177 -34.73 32.07 28.67
CA ILE A 177 -34.91 31.36 29.95
C ILE A 177 -34.32 32.17 31.11
N LEU A 178 -33.06 32.59 30.99
CA LEU A 178 -32.37 33.32 32.04
C LEU A 178 -32.96 34.71 32.28
N ASP A 179 -33.40 35.40 31.23
CA ASP A 179 -34.12 36.67 31.35
C ASP A 179 -35.45 36.48 32.06
N SER A 180 -36.19 35.40 31.77
CA SER A 180 -37.39 35.06 32.51
C SER A 180 -37.10 34.78 33.99
N ILE A 181 -36.02 34.07 34.32
CA ILE A 181 -35.61 33.82 35.71
C ILE A 181 -35.28 35.14 36.41
N GLY A 182 -34.55 36.04 35.75
CA GLY A 182 -34.26 37.38 36.25
C GLY A 182 -35.54 38.20 36.50
N ASN A 183 -36.50 38.15 35.58
CA ASN A 183 -37.79 38.83 35.74
C ASN A 183 -38.62 38.29 36.91
N VAL A 184 -38.57 36.98 37.20
CA VAL A 184 -39.21 36.39 38.39
C VAL A 184 -38.64 37.01 39.67
N TYR A 185 -37.33 37.25 39.72
CA TYR A 185 -36.70 37.88 40.88
C TYR A 185 -37.19 39.31 41.13
N ILE A 186 -37.40 40.10 40.07
CA ILE A 186 -37.84 41.50 40.17
C ILE A 186 -39.34 41.62 40.44
N THR A 187 -40.14 40.86 39.70
CA THR A 187 -41.61 41.02 39.69
C THR A 187 -42.33 40.06 40.63
N GLY A 188 -41.69 38.95 41.01
CA GLY A 188 -42.33 37.83 41.71
C GLY A 188 -43.27 37.00 40.84
N ALA A 189 -43.48 37.38 39.57
CA ALA A 189 -44.42 36.70 38.67
C ALA A 189 -43.73 35.55 37.93
N VAL A 190 -44.20 34.33 38.15
CA VAL A 190 -43.74 33.14 37.43
C VAL A 190 -44.49 33.04 36.10
N LYS A 191 -43.76 33.12 34.98
CA LYS A 191 -44.31 32.81 33.65
C LYS A 191 -44.28 31.29 33.45
N ASP A 192 -45.39 30.75 32.95
CA ASP A 192 -45.50 29.34 32.57
C ASP A 192 -44.88 29.13 31.19
N LEU A 193 -43.58 28.81 31.16
CA LEU A 193 -42.80 28.64 29.93
C LEU A 193 -42.88 27.22 29.35
N ASP A 194 -43.64 26.31 29.98
CA ASP A 194 -43.88 24.96 29.48
C ASP A 194 -44.53 24.96 28.08
N LYS A 195 -45.22 26.05 27.69
CA LYS A 195 -45.86 26.20 26.37
C LYS A 195 -45.00 26.82 25.27
N GLU A 196 -43.99 27.64 25.59
CA GLU A 196 -43.19 28.38 24.58
C GLU A 196 -41.80 27.78 24.33
N LEU A 197 -41.17 27.17 25.34
CA LEU A 197 -39.81 26.61 25.23
C LEU A 197 -39.76 25.07 25.26
N GLY A 198 -40.86 24.43 25.65
CA GLY A 198 -41.08 22.98 25.56
C GLY A 198 -40.00 22.14 26.25
N ALA A 199 -39.60 21.04 25.60
CA ALA A 199 -38.67 20.03 26.13
C ALA A 199 -37.26 20.56 26.48
N PHE A 200 -36.83 21.69 25.90
CA PHE A 200 -35.47 22.21 26.11
C PHE A 200 -35.25 22.67 27.56
N ALA A 201 -36.21 23.38 28.15
CA ALA A 201 -36.10 23.83 29.54
C ALA A 201 -36.09 22.66 30.54
N ILE A 202 -36.70 21.52 30.19
CA ILE A 202 -36.71 20.29 31.00
C ILE A 202 -35.34 19.61 31.01
N THR A 203 -34.54 19.80 29.96
CA THR A 203 -33.19 19.21 29.86
C THR A 203 -32.09 20.01 30.57
N LEU A 204 -32.41 21.20 31.11
CA LEU A 204 -31.44 22.06 31.78
C LEU A 204 -31.38 21.77 33.29
N ASP A 205 -30.16 21.58 33.78
CA ASP A 205 -29.85 21.53 35.21
C ASP A 205 -29.30 22.88 35.69
N PHE A 206 -29.82 23.35 36.83
CA PHE A 206 -29.44 24.62 37.43
C PHE A 206 -28.59 24.42 38.69
N LYS A 207 -27.57 25.27 38.84
CA LYS A 207 -26.75 25.43 40.04
C LYS A 207 -26.99 26.82 40.64
N ILE A 208 -27.00 26.91 41.98
CA ILE A 208 -27.26 28.16 42.69
C ILE A 208 -26.12 28.47 43.66
N HIS A 209 -25.52 29.64 43.51
CA HIS A 209 -24.56 30.23 44.45
C HIS A 209 -25.15 31.51 45.04
N ALA A 210 -25.50 31.51 46.31
CA ALA A 210 -26.19 32.63 46.94
C ALA A 210 -25.52 33.04 48.26
N ASP A 211 -25.54 34.34 48.56
CA ASP A 211 -25.13 34.86 49.87
C ASP A 211 -26.10 34.44 50.98
N LEU A 212 -27.35 34.16 50.59
CA LEU A 212 -28.44 33.83 51.48
C LEU A 212 -29.37 32.81 50.83
N PHE A 213 -29.62 31.70 51.53
CA PHE A 213 -30.51 30.64 51.09
C PHE A 213 -31.84 30.71 51.84
N PRO A 214 -32.99 30.83 51.14
CA PRO A 214 -34.30 30.54 51.70
C PRO A 214 -34.38 29.10 52.26
N ALA A 215 -35.30 28.86 53.19
CA ALA A 215 -35.51 27.53 53.75
C ALA A 215 -36.04 26.54 52.69
N GLY A 216 -35.43 25.35 52.64
CA GLY A 216 -35.79 24.25 51.73
C GLY A 216 -34.59 23.65 50.99
N PRO A 217 -34.80 22.61 50.18
CA PRO A 217 -33.75 22.05 49.32
C PRO A 217 -33.37 23.04 48.20
N ILE A 218 -32.12 22.97 47.76
CA ILE A 218 -31.63 23.76 46.62
C ILE A 218 -32.21 23.13 45.34
N PRO A 219 -33.00 23.86 44.54
CA PRO A 219 -33.60 23.32 43.33
C PRO A 219 -32.57 23.20 42.20
N THR A 220 -32.76 22.20 41.33
CA THR A 220 -31.97 22.00 40.11
C THR A 220 -32.79 22.18 38.83
N THR A 221 -34.11 22.37 38.94
CA THR A 221 -35.02 22.51 37.78
C THR A 221 -35.51 23.95 37.64
N TYR A 222 -35.90 24.35 36.43
CA TYR A 222 -36.42 25.69 36.14
C TYR A 222 -37.56 26.10 37.10
N SER A 223 -38.61 25.27 37.23
CA SER A 223 -39.75 25.55 38.10
C SER A 223 -39.34 25.69 39.57
N GLY A 224 -38.43 24.82 40.03
CA GLY A 224 -37.87 24.91 41.38
C GLY A 224 -37.09 26.20 41.62
N VAL A 225 -36.29 26.63 40.64
CA VAL A 225 -35.52 27.89 40.66
C VAL A 225 -36.46 29.11 40.75
N CYS A 226 -37.52 29.17 39.95
CA CYS A 226 -38.50 30.26 40.01
C CYS A 226 -39.17 30.35 41.39
N GLN A 227 -39.58 29.20 41.95
CA GLN A 227 -40.13 29.15 43.31
C GLN A 227 -39.12 29.57 44.37
N TYR A 228 -37.85 29.15 44.23
CA TYR A 228 -36.76 29.56 45.11
C TYR A 228 -36.57 31.08 45.09
N LEU A 229 -36.48 31.69 43.91
CA LEU A 229 -36.30 33.13 43.76
C LEU A 229 -37.44 33.95 44.37
N SER A 230 -38.69 33.50 44.23
CA SER A 230 -39.85 34.18 44.83
C SER A 230 -39.75 34.31 46.36
N LYS A 231 -38.97 33.44 47.02
CA LYS A 231 -38.77 33.43 48.48
C LYS A 231 -37.57 34.26 48.93
N VAL A 232 -36.63 34.60 48.03
CA VAL A 232 -35.38 35.33 48.37
C VAL A 232 -35.65 36.69 49.02
N PRO A 233 -36.55 37.57 48.49
CA PRO A 233 -36.82 38.86 49.11
C PRO A 233 -37.32 38.76 50.56
N GLN A 234 -38.14 37.75 50.87
CA GLN A 234 -38.60 37.51 52.24
C GLN A 234 -37.47 36.99 53.14
N ALA A 235 -36.59 36.17 52.59
CA ALA A 235 -35.43 35.64 53.31
C ALA A 235 -34.45 36.77 53.69
N ILE A 236 -34.22 37.75 52.80
CA ILE A 236 -33.43 38.96 53.09
C ILE A 236 -34.04 39.76 54.25
N LYS A 237 -35.35 40.02 54.20
CA LYS A 237 -36.06 40.78 55.26
C LYS A 237 -35.96 40.13 56.65
N LYS A 238 -35.92 38.80 56.71
CA LYS A 238 -35.82 38.04 57.97
C LYS A 238 -34.39 37.96 58.52
N PHE A 239 -33.37 38.22 57.71
CA PHE A 239 -31.98 38.02 58.08
C PHE A 239 -31.30 39.32 58.52
N ALA A 240 -30.53 39.26 59.61
CA ALA A 240 -29.73 40.38 60.14
C ALA A 240 -30.49 41.72 60.24
N GLY A 241 -31.72 41.70 60.76
CA GLY A 241 -32.55 42.90 60.88
C GLY A 241 -32.96 43.52 59.54
N GLY A 242 -33.03 42.70 58.48
CA GLY A 242 -33.38 43.12 57.13
C GLY A 242 -32.23 43.72 56.33
N LYS A 243 -31.01 43.80 56.88
CA LYS A 243 -29.83 44.34 56.19
C LYS A 243 -29.29 43.41 55.10
N GLY A 244 -29.48 42.09 55.25
CA GLY A 244 -28.87 41.08 54.38
C GLY A 244 -27.42 40.75 54.78
N ARG A 245 -26.55 40.52 53.79
CA ARG A 245 -25.12 40.19 53.87
C ARG A 245 -24.26 41.33 53.29
N CYS A 246 -22.97 41.34 53.61
CA CYS A 246 -22.02 42.28 53.02
C CYS A 246 -21.84 41.95 51.53
N LEU A 247 -22.13 42.90 50.64
CA LEU A 247 -21.89 42.78 49.19
C LEU A 247 -20.52 43.36 48.79
N ALA A 248 -20.13 44.46 49.42
CA ALA A 248 -18.86 45.13 49.23
C ALA A 248 -18.52 45.99 50.46
N TYR A 249 -17.26 46.30 50.65
CA TYR A 249 -16.79 47.19 51.71
C TYR A 249 -15.78 48.21 51.17
N GLU A 250 -15.69 49.34 51.86
CA GLU A 250 -14.85 50.49 51.50
C GLU A 250 -13.62 50.50 52.39
N LEU A 251 -12.46 50.52 51.77
CA LEU A 251 -11.17 50.52 52.44
C LEU A 251 -10.52 51.89 52.32
N VAL A 252 -9.93 52.33 53.43
CA VAL A 252 -9.08 53.53 53.50
C VAL A 252 -7.71 53.10 54.02
N PRO A 253 -6.60 53.48 53.36
CA PRO A 253 -5.25 53.18 53.85
C PRO A 253 -5.07 53.67 55.30
N ILE A 254 -4.37 52.89 56.13
CA ILE A 254 -4.19 53.19 57.56
C ILE A 254 -3.56 54.58 57.78
N ALA A 255 -2.60 54.95 56.92
CA ALA A 255 -1.94 56.25 56.96
C ALA A 255 -2.93 57.40 56.71
N GLU A 256 -3.83 57.22 55.73
CA GLU A 256 -4.84 58.22 55.40
C GLU A 256 -5.92 58.29 56.49
N PHE A 257 -6.33 57.15 57.04
CA PHE A 257 -7.25 57.08 58.16
C PHE A 257 -6.71 57.84 59.38
N ALA A 258 -5.44 57.59 59.75
CA ALA A 258 -4.76 58.30 60.83
C ALA A 258 -4.63 59.80 60.54
N GLN A 259 -4.32 60.18 59.30
CA GLN A 259 -4.21 61.58 58.88
C GLN A 259 -5.54 62.32 58.99
N ARG A 260 -6.65 61.72 58.55
CA ARG A 260 -8.00 62.33 58.66
C ARG A 260 -8.40 62.59 60.10
N LEU A 261 -7.97 61.71 61.02
CA LEU A 261 -8.20 61.86 62.45
C LEU A 261 -7.07 62.60 63.17
N GLN A 262 -6.02 63.06 62.50
CA GLN A 262 -4.85 63.72 63.11
C GLN A 262 -4.29 62.94 64.32
N LEU A 263 -4.22 61.60 64.21
CA LEU A 263 -3.68 60.74 65.27
C LEU A 263 -2.14 60.81 65.26
N ASP A 264 -1.51 60.69 66.43
CA ASP A 264 -0.05 60.50 66.54
C ASP A 264 0.31 59.04 66.20
N PHE A 265 0.31 58.73 64.90
CA PHE A 265 0.56 57.41 64.37
C PHE A 265 1.82 57.39 63.50
N LYS A 266 2.70 56.42 63.76
CA LYS A 266 3.91 56.18 62.96
C LYS A 266 3.69 54.98 62.05
N LEU A 267 3.68 55.23 60.74
CA LEU A 267 3.52 54.20 59.71
C LEU A 267 4.81 53.34 59.61
N SER A 268 4.67 52.03 59.71
CA SER A 268 5.74 51.07 59.39
C SER A 268 5.88 50.87 57.87
N SER A 269 7.07 50.55 57.38
CA SER A 269 7.30 50.23 55.96
C SER A 269 6.49 49.01 55.50
N THR A 270 6.21 48.04 56.39
CA THR A 270 5.41 46.85 56.07
C THR A 270 3.93 47.13 55.84
N GLN A 271 3.43 48.24 56.41
CA GLN A 271 2.02 48.65 56.31
C GLN A 271 1.72 49.44 55.03
N LEU A 272 2.75 49.83 54.28
CA LEU A 272 2.61 50.47 52.98
C LEU A 272 2.21 49.43 51.94
N CYS A 273 1.10 49.66 51.22
CA CYS A 273 0.66 48.82 50.10
C CYS A 273 0.76 49.60 48.81
N ILE A 274 1.53 49.07 47.85
CA ILE A 274 1.80 49.73 46.58
C ILE A 274 1.05 48.98 45.47
N PRO A 275 0.33 49.70 44.59
CA PRO A 275 -0.37 49.07 43.47
C PRO A 275 0.63 48.39 42.53
N VAL A 276 0.32 47.17 42.11
CA VAL A 276 1.10 46.47 41.08
C VAL A 276 0.76 47.08 39.72
N GLU A 277 1.74 47.09 38.81
CA GLU A 277 1.53 47.59 37.44
C GLU A 277 0.36 46.84 36.75
N PRO A 278 -0.62 47.56 36.17
CA PRO A 278 -1.81 46.94 35.57
C PRO A 278 -1.52 45.91 34.47
N ASP A 279 -0.47 46.12 33.67
CA ASP A 279 -0.08 45.19 32.61
C ASP A 279 0.41 43.85 33.20
N CYS A 280 1.18 43.89 34.30
CA CYS A 280 1.64 42.70 34.99
C CYS A 280 0.47 41.90 35.58
N LEU A 281 -0.52 42.57 36.17
CA LEU A 281 -1.73 41.91 36.68
C LEU A 281 -2.53 41.23 35.56
N ARG A 282 -2.67 41.89 34.41
CA ARG A 282 -3.34 41.33 33.22
C ARG A 282 -2.60 40.11 32.67
N GLU A 283 -1.27 40.10 32.71
CA GLU A 283 -0.49 38.92 32.31
C GLU A 283 -0.76 37.71 33.21
N VAL A 284 -0.85 37.90 34.52
CA VAL A 284 -1.23 36.83 35.46
C VAL A 284 -2.63 36.29 35.15
N ILE A 285 -3.60 37.20 34.95
CA ILE A 285 -4.99 36.82 34.63
C ILE A 285 -5.06 36.02 33.32
N SER A 286 -4.36 36.49 32.28
CA SER A 286 -4.27 35.83 30.98
C SER A 286 -3.64 34.44 31.08
N LEU A 287 -2.58 34.28 31.88
CA LEU A 287 -1.94 32.99 32.12
C LEU A 287 -2.92 31.97 32.70
N PHE A 288 -3.66 32.33 33.75
CA PHE A 288 -4.66 31.41 34.34
C PHE A 288 -5.87 31.16 33.45
N ALA A 289 -6.26 32.12 32.61
CA ALA A 289 -7.26 31.91 31.57
C ALA A 289 -6.78 30.85 30.56
N ALA A 290 -5.52 30.94 30.11
CA ALA A 290 -4.91 29.94 29.21
C ALA A 290 -4.80 28.55 29.86
N PHE A 291 -4.45 28.46 31.15
CA PHE A 291 -4.48 27.20 31.91
C PHE A 291 -5.87 26.56 31.93
N THR A 292 -6.90 27.38 32.15
CA THR A 292 -8.29 26.91 32.20
C THR A 292 -8.70 26.27 30.87
N VAL A 293 -8.46 26.97 29.76
CA VAL A 293 -8.76 26.47 28.40
C VAL A 293 -7.97 25.20 28.09
N SER A 294 -6.68 25.16 28.45
CA SER A 294 -5.82 24.01 28.16
C SER A 294 -6.23 22.76 28.93
N LYS A 295 -6.63 22.90 30.20
CA LYS A 295 -7.19 21.81 31.01
C LYS A 295 -8.53 21.32 30.46
N GLN A 296 -9.42 22.22 30.03
CA GLN A 296 -10.70 21.84 29.41
C GLN A 296 -10.47 21.04 28.12
N ARG A 297 -9.55 21.50 27.25
CA ARG A 297 -9.17 20.77 26.03
C ARG A 297 -8.59 19.39 26.34
N LEU A 298 -7.77 19.27 27.38
CA LEU A 298 -7.25 17.98 27.83
C LEU A 298 -8.34 17.05 28.34
N HIS A 299 -9.30 17.58 29.11
CA HIS A 299 -10.43 16.81 29.60
C HIS A 299 -11.31 16.32 28.44
N ASP A 300 -11.62 17.19 27.47
CA ASP A 300 -12.35 16.83 26.25
C ASP A 300 -11.61 15.78 25.43
N CYS A 301 -10.29 15.94 25.28
CA CYS A 301 -9.43 14.95 24.65
C CYS A 301 -9.53 13.61 25.38
N LEU A 302 -9.41 13.59 26.70
CA LEU A 302 -9.51 12.36 27.50
C LEU A 302 -10.88 11.69 27.37
N GLU A 303 -11.97 12.46 27.42
CA GLU A 303 -13.32 11.94 27.23
C GLU A 303 -13.48 11.35 25.83
N ASN A 304 -12.99 12.05 24.79
CA ASN A 304 -13.06 11.59 23.42
C ASN A 304 -12.23 10.32 23.20
N LEU A 305 -10.99 10.27 23.69
CA LEU A 305 -10.13 9.07 23.63
C LEU A 305 -10.76 7.89 24.36
N THR A 306 -11.45 8.13 25.49
CA THR A 306 -12.15 7.08 26.24
C THR A 306 -13.33 6.49 25.47
N ARG A 307 -13.99 7.27 24.60
CA ARG A 307 -15.03 6.75 23.69
C ARG A 307 -14.43 5.94 22.53
N HIS A 308 -13.17 6.19 22.19
CA HIS A 308 -12.46 5.61 21.06
C HIS A 308 -11.39 4.58 21.45
N LEU A 309 -11.52 3.93 22.62
CA LEU A 309 -10.56 2.93 23.11
C LEU A 309 -10.29 1.78 22.13
N PHE A 310 -11.20 1.53 21.18
CA PHE A 310 -11.08 0.48 20.18
C PHE A 310 -10.09 0.82 19.04
N CYS A 311 -9.69 2.09 18.87
CA CYS A 311 -8.77 2.54 17.81
C CYS A 311 -7.63 3.44 18.32
N ILE A 312 -7.47 3.54 19.65
CA ILE A 312 -6.48 4.40 20.31
C ILE A 312 -5.53 3.57 21.19
N PRO A 313 -4.20 3.79 21.10
CA PRO A 313 -3.25 3.00 21.88
C PRO A 313 -3.41 3.26 23.38
N ALA A 314 -3.41 2.20 24.18
CA ALA A 314 -3.50 2.33 25.64
C ALA A 314 -2.39 3.23 26.22
N GLU A 315 -1.17 3.15 25.66
CA GLU A 315 -0.04 4.00 26.06
C GLU A 315 -0.33 5.49 25.84
N HIS A 316 -1.04 5.86 24.77
CA HIS A 316 -1.40 7.25 24.52
C HIS A 316 -2.45 7.75 25.52
N LEU A 317 -3.46 6.94 25.82
CA LEU A 317 -4.44 7.25 26.86
C LEU A 317 -3.76 7.47 28.22
N ASP A 318 -2.82 6.59 28.58
CA ASP A 318 -2.08 6.69 29.84
C ASP A 318 -1.19 7.94 29.88
N ARG A 319 -0.59 8.33 28.75
CA ARG A 319 0.14 9.60 28.62
C ARG A 319 -0.78 10.80 28.85
N VAL A 320 -1.97 10.84 28.25
CA VAL A 320 -2.94 11.94 28.44
C VAL A 320 -3.43 11.99 29.89
N LYS A 321 -3.73 10.84 30.52
CA LYS A 321 -4.09 10.78 31.95
C LYS A 321 -2.99 11.34 32.85
N LYS A 322 -1.72 11.00 32.58
CA LYS A 322 -0.57 11.55 33.30
C LYS A 322 -0.45 13.06 33.08
N GLN A 323 -0.68 13.55 31.87
CA GLN A 323 -0.65 14.99 31.56
C GLN A 323 -1.74 15.76 32.30
N VAL A 324 -2.98 15.23 32.36
CA VAL A 324 -4.08 15.83 33.13
C VAL A 324 -3.72 15.97 34.61
N LYS A 325 -3.11 14.92 35.19
CA LYS A 325 -2.66 14.95 36.58
C LYS A 325 -1.52 15.98 36.79
N SER A 326 -0.52 15.96 35.92
CA SER A 326 0.63 16.89 35.97
C SER A 326 0.19 18.35 35.83
N ALA A 327 -0.77 18.63 34.94
CA ALA A 327 -1.32 19.97 34.74
C ALA A 327 -1.97 20.54 36.01
N GLY A 328 -2.69 19.70 36.77
CA GLY A 328 -3.27 20.10 38.05
C GLY A 328 -2.21 20.35 39.14
N GLU A 329 -1.21 19.48 39.25
CA GLU A 329 -0.10 19.65 40.20
C GLU A 329 0.76 20.89 39.87
N GLY A 330 1.04 21.12 38.59
CA GLY A 330 1.76 22.28 38.09
C GLY A 330 1.04 23.60 38.36
N GLU A 331 -0.27 23.68 38.08
CA GLU A 331 -1.07 24.87 38.40
C GLU A 331 -1.03 25.20 39.90
N CYS A 332 -1.15 24.20 40.79
CA CYS A 332 -1.04 24.42 42.24
C CYS A 332 0.34 24.98 42.64
N ALA A 333 1.43 24.47 42.06
CA ALA A 333 2.78 24.96 42.32
C ALA A 333 2.95 26.42 41.82
N ILE A 334 2.39 26.73 40.65
CA ILE A 334 2.42 28.07 40.04
C ILE A 334 1.65 29.07 40.89
N LYS A 335 0.44 28.70 41.33
CA LYS A 335 -0.35 29.53 42.25
C LYS A 335 0.43 29.88 43.50
N ALA A 336 1.09 28.90 44.13
CA ALA A 336 1.89 29.14 45.33
C ALA A 336 3.07 30.09 45.08
N LYS A 337 3.80 29.91 43.97
CA LYS A 337 4.93 30.78 43.58
C LYS A 337 4.47 32.22 43.30
N LEU A 338 3.40 32.39 42.52
CA LEU A 338 2.84 33.71 42.19
C LEU A 338 2.20 34.39 43.41
N ALA A 339 1.54 33.63 44.30
CA ALA A 339 0.98 34.15 45.56
C ALA A 339 2.05 34.84 46.42
N GLN A 340 3.23 34.24 46.51
CA GLN A 340 4.36 34.83 47.23
C GLN A 340 4.87 36.10 46.52
N LYS A 341 5.12 36.01 45.20
CA LYS A 341 5.68 37.14 44.43
C LYS A 341 4.75 38.35 44.36
N VAL A 342 3.43 38.13 44.31
CA VAL A 342 2.43 39.22 44.35
C VAL A 342 2.45 39.92 45.71
N LYS A 343 2.56 39.19 46.82
CA LYS A 343 2.70 39.81 48.16
C LYS A 343 3.97 40.64 48.27
N GLU A 344 5.09 40.09 47.81
CA GLU A 344 6.40 40.77 47.82
C GLU A 344 6.39 42.06 46.99
N ALA A 345 5.67 42.06 45.84
CA ALA A 345 5.51 43.22 44.96
C ALA A 345 4.58 44.31 45.54
N ARG A 346 3.60 43.94 46.38
CA ARG A 346 2.71 44.91 47.05
C ARG A 346 3.35 45.58 48.27
N GLN A 347 4.30 44.89 48.92
CA GLN A 347 4.96 45.34 50.16
C GLN A 347 6.04 46.41 49.98
N ASP A 348 6.67 46.49 48.80
CA ASP A 348 7.80 47.39 48.61
C ASP A 348 7.74 48.06 47.23
N GLY A 349 8.02 49.36 47.20
CA GLY A 349 7.90 50.20 46.00
C GLY A 349 9.08 50.10 45.07
N ASP A 350 10.00 49.19 45.39
CA ASP A 350 11.16 48.93 44.58
C ASP A 350 10.75 48.26 43.27
N SER A 351 11.02 48.96 42.18
CA SER A 351 10.91 48.47 40.80
C SER A 351 11.57 47.10 40.58
N SER A 352 12.57 46.73 41.39
CA SER A 352 13.24 45.43 41.33
C SER A 352 12.27 44.25 41.57
N ARG A 353 11.36 44.35 42.54
CA ARG A 353 10.43 43.25 42.89
C ARG A 353 9.29 43.09 41.89
N SER A 354 8.85 44.18 41.28
CA SER A 354 7.95 44.11 40.12
C SER A 354 8.62 43.44 38.92
N THR A 355 9.93 43.60 38.78
CA THR A 355 10.73 42.88 37.77
C THR A 355 10.83 41.39 38.10
N GLU A 356 11.04 41.02 39.37
CA GLU A 356 11.04 39.60 39.78
C GLU A 356 9.70 38.89 39.51
N LEU A 357 8.56 39.59 39.65
CA LEU A 357 7.25 39.04 39.28
C LEU A 357 7.15 38.79 37.77
N ARG A 358 7.64 39.71 36.93
CA ARG A 358 7.72 39.50 35.46
C ARG A 358 8.69 38.38 35.08
N ASP A 359 9.82 38.28 35.76
CA ASP A 359 10.80 37.21 35.53
C ASP A 359 10.18 35.85 35.89
N ALA A 360 9.45 35.77 37.00
CA ALA A 360 8.70 34.58 37.38
C ALA A 360 7.64 34.22 36.33
N LEU A 361 6.89 35.19 35.79
CA LEU A 361 5.92 34.95 34.71
C LEU A 361 6.59 34.44 33.42
N THR A 362 7.77 34.97 33.09
CA THR A 362 8.55 34.55 31.91
C THR A 362 9.06 33.13 32.06
N GLU A 363 9.68 32.81 33.20
CA GLU A 363 10.16 31.46 33.53
C GLU A 363 9.03 30.42 33.46
N LEU A 364 7.83 30.79 33.90
CA LEU A 364 6.66 29.91 33.86
C LEU A 364 6.16 29.65 32.44
N ARG A 365 6.22 30.64 31.56
CA ARG A 365 5.82 30.49 30.15
C ARG A 365 6.70 29.48 29.41
N ASP A 366 7.98 29.43 29.75
CA ASP A 366 8.95 28.51 29.16
C ASP A 366 9.00 27.13 29.86
N SER A 367 8.29 26.98 30.98
CA SER A 367 8.26 25.75 31.76
C SER A 367 7.49 24.61 31.07
N PRO A 368 7.78 23.32 31.38
CA PRO A 368 7.01 22.19 30.87
C PRO A 368 5.54 22.19 31.35
N ASP A 369 5.24 22.95 32.41
CA ASP A 369 3.92 23.10 32.98
C ASP A 369 3.14 24.28 32.36
N SER A 370 3.65 24.92 31.29
CA SER A 370 2.94 26.01 30.64
C SER A 370 1.66 25.54 29.92
N PRO A 371 0.64 26.41 29.77
CA PRO A 371 -0.60 26.05 29.09
C PRO A 371 -0.40 25.46 27.69
N GLU A 372 0.55 26.01 26.93
CA GLU A 372 0.88 25.57 25.58
C GLU A 372 1.42 24.14 25.59
N ARG A 373 2.37 23.83 26.48
CA ARG A 373 2.96 22.49 26.64
C ARG A 373 1.94 21.47 27.09
N ILE A 374 1.06 21.86 28.01
CA ILE A 374 -0.04 21.03 28.49
C ILE A 374 -0.98 20.63 27.34
N ALA A 375 -1.24 21.54 26.41
CA ALA A 375 -2.12 21.30 25.27
C ALA A 375 -1.47 20.58 24.07
N GLU A 376 -0.13 20.41 24.03
CA GLU A 376 0.57 19.79 22.88
C GLU A 376 0.09 18.37 22.54
N ILE A 377 -0.37 17.62 23.54
CA ILE A 377 -0.86 16.24 23.34
C ILE A 377 -2.29 16.18 22.78
N VAL A 378 -3.03 17.29 22.85
CA VAL A 378 -4.41 17.40 22.35
C VAL A 378 -4.42 17.35 20.83
N GLY A 379 -5.38 16.63 20.27
CA GLY A 379 -5.60 16.58 18.83
C GLY A 379 -4.72 15.61 18.06
N LEU A 380 -3.74 14.96 18.72
CA LEU A 380 -2.83 14.01 18.06
C LEU A 380 -3.52 12.84 17.36
N TYR A 381 -4.76 12.50 17.72
CA TYR A 381 -5.51 11.38 17.14
C TYR A 381 -6.87 11.79 16.57
N ASP A 382 -7.17 13.08 16.43
CA ASP A 382 -8.48 13.55 16.01
C ASP A 382 -8.88 13.03 14.63
N GLU A 383 -7.98 13.15 13.64
CA GLU A 383 -8.21 12.63 12.28
C GLU A 383 -8.46 11.12 12.28
N LYS A 384 -7.74 10.38 13.13
CA LYS A 384 -7.87 8.93 13.24
C LYS A 384 -9.22 8.53 13.85
N MET A 385 -9.64 9.20 14.92
CA MET A 385 -10.94 8.96 15.56
C MET A 385 -12.09 9.32 14.61
N GLN A 386 -11.99 10.46 13.93
CA GLN A 386 -13.00 10.88 12.94
C GLN A 386 -13.13 9.86 11.80
N PHE A 387 -12.01 9.33 11.30
CA PHE A 387 -12.03 8.28 10.29
C PHE A 387 -12.65 6.98 10.82
N ALA A 388 -12.33 6.59 12.06
CA ALA A 388 -12.92 5.42 12.71
C ALA A 388 -14.45 5.52 12.81
N ASP A 389 -14.96 6.68 13.26
CA ASP A 389 -16.40 6.96 13.30
C ASP A 389 -17.05 6.85 11.92
N GLU A 390 -16.42 7.42 10.88
CA GLU A 390 -16.91 7.40 9.50
C GLU A 390 -17.13 5.96 9.00
N ILE A 391 -16.13 5.08 9.18
CA ILE A 391 -16.19 3.73 8.64
C ILE A 391 -17.03 2.78 9.51
N VAL A 392 -17.07 2.98 10.82
CA VAL A 392 -17.95 2.22 11.73
C VAL A 392 -19.41 2.54 11.43
N ALA A 393 -19.75 3.82 11.24
CA ALA A 393 -21.10 4.22 10.80
C ALA A 393 -21.45 3.65 9.41
N ALA A 394 -20.45 3.39 8.58
CA ALA A 394 -20.62 2.73 7.28
C ALA A 394 -20.73 1.19 7.37
N GLY A 395 -20.50 0.58 8.54
CA GLY A 395 -20.67 -0.86 8.79
C GLY A 395 -19.38 -1.67 8.94
N ALA A 396 -18.21 -1.01 8.98
CA ALA A 396 -16.93 -1.67 9.25
C ALA A 396 -16.86 -2.18 10.69
N ARG A 397 -16.11 -3.26 10.92
CA ARG A 397 -15.85 -3.81 12.26
C ARG A 397 -14.37 -3.69 12.62
N TYR A 398 -14.08 -3.08 13.76
CA TYR A 398 -12.74 -3.11 14.34
C TYR A 398 -12.47 -4.45 15.00
N GLY A 399 -11.25 -4.98 14.85
CA GLY A 399 -10.81 -6.12 15.64
C GLY A 399 -9.32 -6.34 15.59
N SER A 400 -8.85 -7.19 16.50
CA SER A 400 -7.47 -7.62 16.58
C SER A 400 -7.12 -8.59 15.45
N VAL A 401 -5.82 -8.76 15.15
CA VAL A 401 -5.32 -9.80 14.24
C VAL A 401 -5.88 -11.20 14.61
N LYS A 402 -6.02 -11.51 15.91
CA LYS A 402 -6.64 -12.76 16.37
C LYS A 402 -8.12 -12.85 16.04
N GLU A 403 -8.88 -11.77 16.20
CA GLU A 403 -10.30 -11.73 15.82
C GLU A 403 -10.47 -11.76 14.31
N ALA A 404 -9.53 -11.20 13.54
CA ALA A 404 -9.49 -11.33 12.08
C ALA A 404 -9.28 -12.79 11.69
N ILE A 405 -8.31 -13.48 12.30
CA ILE A 405 -8.10 -14.91 12.12
C ILE A 405 -9.36 -15.71 12.51
N MET A 406 -10.02 -15.38 13.63
CA MET A 406 -11.26 -16.05 14.04
C MET A 406 -12.45 -15.76 13.11
N ALA A 407 -12.53 -14.55 12.54
CA ALA A 407 -13.49 -14.19 11.51
C ALA A 407 -13.21 -14.96 10.20
N SER A 408 -11.94 -15.12 9.81
CA SER A 408 -11.51 -15.94 8.68
C SER A 408 -11.85 -17.43 8.90
N LEU A 409 -11.75 -17.93 10.14
CA LEU A 409 -12.12 -19.30 10.52
C LEU A 409 -13.65 -19.52 10.54
N THR A 410 -14.45 -18.55 10.95
CA THR A 410 -15.92 -18.65 10.94
C THR A 410 -16.54 -18.43 9.56
N THR A 411 -15.86 -17.69 8.68
CA THR A 411 -16.30 -17.49 7.28
C THR A 411 -16.06 -18.73 6.39
N GLN A 412 -15.23 -19.69 6.81
CA GLN A 412 -15.07 -20.99 6.13
C GLN A 412 -16.40 -21.75 6.00
N GLU A 413 -17.34 -21.57 6.93
CA GLU A 413 -18.63 -22.28 6.91
C GLU A 413 -19.72 -21.61 6.03
N ARG A 414 -19.54 -20.35 5.60
CA ARG A 414 -20.64 -19.53 5.01
C ARG A 414 -20.42 -18.94 3.62
N SER A 415 -19.29 -19.22 2.95
CA SER A 415 -18.98 -18.65 1.62
C SER A 415 -19.04 -17.11 1.57
N GLN A 416 -18.48 -16.45 2.58
CA GLN A 416 -18.48 -14.98 2.69
C GLN A 416 -17.15 -14.36 2.24
N ASP A 417 -17.20 -13.17 1.65
CA ASP A 417 -16.04 -12.33 1.32
C ASP A 417 -15.64 -11.48 2.52
N LEU A 418 -14.37 -11.49 2.90
CA LEU A 418 -13.82 -10.69 4.00
C LEU A 418 -12.79 -9.71 3.43
N TYR A 419 -13.02 -8.41 3.65
CA TYR A 419 -12.09 -7.35 3.29
C TYR A 419 -11.43 -6.81 4.55
N ILE A 420 -10.11 -6.82 4.62
CA ILE A 420 -9.35 -6.41 5.79
C ILE A 420 -8.54 -5.15 5.45
N LEU A 421 -8.90 -4.03 6.06
CA LEU A 421 -8.09 -2.82 6.03
C LEU A 421 -6.94 -2.97 7.02
N HIS A 422 -5.71 -2.91 6.53
CA HIS A 422 -4.52 -2.77 7.35
C HIS A 422 -4.10 -1.30 7.33
N TYR A 423 -4.14 -0.62 8.48
CA TYR A 423 -3.73 0.78 8.56
C TYR A 423 -3.11 1.13 9.93
N SER A 424 -2.49 2.31 10.01
CA SER A 424 -1.90 2.89 11.21
C SER A 424 -2.05 4.41 11.15
N LYS A 425 -1.72 5.14 12.21
CA LYS A 425 -1.67 6.61 12.17
C LYS A 425 -0.67 7.12 11.13
N ALA A 426 0.49 6.46 11.00
CA ALA A 426 1.47 6.80 9.97
C ALA A 426 0.92 6.60 8.55
N ALA A 427 0.00 5.65 8.38
CA ALA A 427 -0.63 5.39 7.10
C ALA A 427 -1.55 6.52 6.64
N LEU A 428 -2.11 7.35 7.54
CA LEU A 428 -3.01 8.46 7.18
C LEU A 428 -2.33 9.55 6.33
N VAL A 429 -1.01 9.69 6.46
CA VAL A 429 -0.20 10.64 5.68
C VAL A 429 0.57 9.98 4.54
N HIS A 430 0.37 8.67 4.34
CA HIS A 430 1.01 7.93 3.25
C HIS A 430 0.42 8.33 1.89
N PRO A 431 1.22 8.43 0.81
CA PRO A 431 0.72 8.78 -0.52
C PRO A 431 -0.45 7.91 -1.01
N ASP A 432 -0.43 6.62 -0.70
CA ASP A 432 -1.46 5.65 -1.13
C ASP A 432 -2.75 5.67 -0.29
N TRP A 433 -2.78 6.48 0.77
CA TRP A 433 -3.91 6.52 1.69
C TRP A 433 -5.21 6.90 1.00
N GLU A 434 -5.19 7.93 0.16
CA GLU A 434 -6.43 8.44 -0.44
C GLU A 434 -7.03 7.42 -1.42
N ALA A 435 -6.19 6.73 -2.20
CA ALA A 435 -6.61 5.64 -3.07
C ALA A 435 -7.20 4.47 -2.27
N THR A 436 -6.56 4.12 -1.14
CA THR A 436 -7.04 3.09 -0.22
C THR A 436 -8.37 3.46 0.41
N ARG A 437 -8.51 4.71 0.87
CA ARG A 437 -9.71 5.26 1.48
C ARG A 437 -10.90 5.25 0.51
N LEU A 438 -10.68 5.64 -0.75
CA LEU A 438 -11.70 5.60 -1.79
C LEU A 438 -12.17 4.16 -2.06
N LYS A 439 -11.22 3.23 -2.21
CA LYS A 439 -11.53 1.81 -2.42
C LYS A 439 -12.31 1.21 -1.25
N LEU A 440 -11.96 1.57 -0.02
CA LEU A 440 -12.67 1.15 1.19
C LEU A 440 -14.12 1.65 1.19
N LYS A 441 -14.36 2.92 0.82
CA LYS A 441 -15.72 3.48 0.72
C LYS A 441 -16.57 2.72 -0.29
N ASP A 442 -16.00 2.37 -1.44
CA ASP A 442 -16.68 1.56 -2.44
C ASP A 442 -17.09 0.18 -1.87
N LEU A 443 -16.16 -0.50 -1.18
CA LEU A 443 -16.44 -1.81 -0.55
C LEU A 443 -17.51 -1.71 0.54
N LEU A 444 -17.47 -0.66 1.37
CA LEU A 444 -18.49 -0.40 2.39
C LEU A 444 -19.87 -0.12 1.78
N SER A 445 -19.92 0.53 0.61
CA SER A 445 -21.20 0.73 -0.10
C SER A 445 -21.81 -0.59 -0.60
N VAL A 446 -20.97 -1.52 -1.08
CA VAL A 446 -21.40 -2.83 -1.60
C VAL A 446 -21.86 -3.75 -0.46
N THR A 447 -21.10 -3.80 0.63
CA THR A 447 -21.42 -4.65 1.79
C THR A 447 -22.72 -4.26 2.50
N LYS A 448 -23.14 -2.98 2.44
CA LYS A 448 -24.48 -2.57 2.92
C LYS A 448 -25.63 -3.27 2.21
N THR A 449 -25.43 -3.72 0.96
CA THR A 449 -26.48 -4.34 0.15
C THR A 449 -26.44 -5.87 0.14
N THR A 450 -25.36 -6.47 0.65
CA THR A 450 -25.11 -7.91 0.55
C THR A 450 -24.76 -8.50 1.92
N THR A 451 -25.48 -9.54 2.35
CA THR A 451 -25.19 -10.22 3.64
C THR A 451 -24.01 -11.20 3.55
N GLN A 452 -23.33 -11.25 2.41
CA GLN A 452 -22.24 -12.19 2.13
C GLN A 452 -20.85 -11.57 2.23
N SER A 453 -20.74 -10.28 2.54
CA SER A 453 -19.44 -9.58 2.59
C SER A 453 -19.26 -8.80 3.89
N VAL A 454 -18.06 -8.83 4.47
CA VAL A 454 -17.71 -8.14 5.73
C VAL A 454 -16.46 -7.30 5.52
N VAL A 455 -16.44 -6.08 6.07
CA VAL A 455 -15.25 -5.23 6.14
C VAL A 455 -14.73 -5.21 7.57
N MET A 456 -13.48 -5.59 7.74
CA MET A 456 -12.76 -5.60 9.01
C MET A 456 -11.59 -4.62 8.98
N VAL A 457 -11.27 -4.04 10.12
CA VAL A 457 -10.19 -3.07 10.28
C VAL A 457 -9.20 -3.58 11.29
N ILE A 458 -7.94 -3.70 10.86
CA ILE A 458 -6.78 -4.01 11.69
C ILE A 458 -5.93 -2.75 11.80
N ASP A 459 -5.94 -2.18 12.99
CA ASP A 459 -5.20 -0.99 13.36
C ASP A 459 -3.88 -1.36 14.03
N TYR A 460 -2.77 -1.12 13.33
CA TYR A 460 -1.44 -1.53 13.78
C TYR A 460 -0.91 -0.68 14.94
N ASP A 461 -1.53 0.47 15.26
CA ASP A 461 -1.15 1.21 16.46
C ASP A 461 -1.67 0.53 17.75
N MET A 462 -2.60 -0.44 17.65
CA MET A 462 -3.19 -1.13 18.81
C MET A 462 -2.33 -2.28 19.34
N HIS A 463 -1.36 -2.76 18.57
CA HIS A 463 -0.66 -4.03 18.83
C HIS A 463 0.79 -3.77 19.21
N THR A 464 1.13 -3.99 20.49
CA THR A 464 2.45 -3.77 21.10
C THR A 464 3.57 -4.73 20.65
N ASN A 465 3.47 -5.34 19.47
CA ASN A 465 4.47 -6.29 18.95
C ASN A 465 5.48 -5.65 17.97
N GLY A 466 5.50 -4.33 17.81
CA GLY A 466 6.52 -3.62 17.02
C GLY A 466 6.46 -3.89 15.51
N ALA A 467 5.39 -4.49 15.00
CA ALA A 467 5.18 -4.65 13.57
C ALA A 467 4.81 -3.29 12.96
N THR A 468 5.76 -2.66 12.27
CA THR A 468 5.52 -1.43 11.51
C THR A 468 4.79 -1.76 10.23
N LEU A 469 3.66 -1.09 9.99
CA LEU A 469 2.97 -1.15 8.71
C LEU A 469 3.66 -0.19 7.73
N GLU A 470 4.23 -0.73 6.65
CA GLU A 470 4.94 0.07 5.64
C GLU A 470 4.00 0.99 4.83
N ALA A 471 2.84 0.46 4.40
CA ALA A 471 1.83 1.20 3.64
C ALA A 471 0.40 0.72 3.98
N PRO A 472 -0.62 1.59 3.90
CA PRO A 472 -2.02 1.17 4.03
C PRO A 472 -2.39 0.23 2.87
N ARG A 473 -3.16 -0.82 3.16
CA ARG A 473 -3.63 -1.76 2.13
C ARG A 473 -4.97 -2.38 2.50
N ILE A 474 -5.68 -2.87 1.49
CA ILE A 474 -6.90 -3.66 1.68
C ILE A 474 -6.65 -5.09 1.20
N GLN A 475 -6.60 -6.02 2.13
CA GLN A 475 -6.52 -7.45 1.84
C GLN A 475 -7.92 -8.01 1.59
N HIS A 476 -8.06 -8.94 0.64
CA HIS A 476 -9.30 -9.67 0.39
C HIS A 476 -9.08 -11.15 0.69
N GLU A 477 -10.01 -11.72 1.44
CA GLU A 477 -10.05 -13.15 1.76
C GLU A 477 -11.40 -13.75 1.37
N ARG A 478 -11.37 -15.01 0.96
CA ARG A 478 -12.55 -15.81 0.68
C ARG A 478 -12.35 -17.22 1.22
N GLN A 479 -13.31 -17.71 2.01
CA GLN A 479 -13.24 -19.05 2.63
C GLN A 479 -11.95 -19.26 3.47
N GLY A 480 -11.48 -18.20 4.13
CA GLY A 480 -10.27 -18.22 4.97
C GLY A 480 -8.94 -18.32 4.21
N GLN A 481 -8.95 -18.14 2.89
CA GLN A 481 -7.73 -17.99 2.08
C GLN A 481 -7.63 -16.55 1.58
N VAL A 482 -6.42 -15.98 1.66
CA VAL A 482 -6.10 -14.67 1.08
C VAL A 482 -6.17 -14.80 -0.43
N THR A 483 -7.14 -14.12 -1.04
CA THR A 483 -7.28 -14.04 -2.49
C THR A 483 -6.43 -12.91 -3.06
N ARG A 484 -6.33 -11.79 -2.35
CA ARG A 484 -5.51 -10.63 -2.73
C ARG A 484 -4.89 -9.97 -1.51
N VAL A 485 -3.61 -9.60 -1.61
CA VAL A 485 -2.86 -8.98 -0.52
C VAL A 485 -3.10 -7.47 -0.46
N ASP A 486 -3.18 -6.80 -1.61
CA ASP A 486 -3.51 -5.38 -1.69
C ASP A 486 -4.38 -5.02 -2.91
N MET A 487 -5.68 -4.90 -2.66
CA MET A 487 -6.71 -4.52 -3.64
C MET A 487 -6.49 -3.14 -4.29
N VAL A 488 -5.65 -2.27 -3.72
CA VAL A 488 -5.41 -0.90 -4.21
C VAL A 488 -4.25 -0.89 -5.19
N SER A 489 -3.10 -1.49 -4.82
CA SER A 489 -1.98 -1.71 -5.74
C SER A 489 -2.44 -2.49 -6.98
N ASP A 490 -3.15 -3.59 -6.77
CA ASP A 490 -3.80 -4.37 -7.83
C ASP A 490 -4.67 -3.50 -8.77
N ALA A 491 -5.47 -2.59 -8.20
CA ALA A 491 -6.35 -1.72 -8.98
C ALA A 491 -5.60 -0.63 -9.76
N GLN A 492 -4.45 -0.18 -9.25
CA GLN A 492 -3.57 0.75 -9.95
C GLN A 492 -2.84 0.07 -11.12
N GLU A 493 -2.41 -1.17 -10.94
CA GLU A 493 -1.83 -1.99 -12.02
C GLU A 493 -2.85 -2.25 -13.15
N LEU A 494 -4.12 -2.36 -12.81
CA LEU A 494 -5.22 -2.51 -13.77
C LEU A 494 -5.71 -1.18 -14.38
N ALA A 495 -5.19 -0.02 -13.96
CA ALA A 495 -5.61 1.27 -14.47
C ALA A 495 -5.27 1.42 -15.97
N GLY A 496 -6.27 1.81 -16.77
CA GLY A 496 -6.13 1.89 -18.24
C GLY A 496 -6.35 0.56 -18.98
N THR A 497 -6.64 -0.54 -18.27
CA THR A 497 -6.97 -1.84 -18.88
C THR A 497 -8.48 -2.04 -19.06
N PHE A 498 -8.89 -2.81 -20.09
CA PHE A 498 -10.30 -3.09 -20.39
C PHE A 498 -10.77 -4.30 -19.59
N LEU A 499 -11.79 -4.13 -18.74
CA LEU A 499 -12.16 -5.13 -17.74
C LEU A 499 -13.40 -5.92 -18.12
N LEU A 500 -13.37 -7.22 -17.84
CA LEU A 500 -14.45 -8.16 -18.12
C LEU A 500 -14.75 -9.00 -16.87
N ARG A 501 -15.99 -8.93 -16.38
CA ARG A 501 -16.41 -9.68 -15.19
C ARG A 501 -17.74 -10.41 -15.38
N TYR A 502 -18.01 -11.33 -14.47
CA TYR A 502 -19.28 -12.04 -14.37
C TYR A 502 -20.32 -11.26 -13.55
N ARG A 503 -21.60 -11.28 -13.98
CA ARG A 503 -22.74 -10.74 -13.24
C ARG A 503 -23.18 -11.73 -12.13
N PRO A 504 -23.29 -11.33 -10.85
CA PRO A 504 -23.24 -12.22 -9.67
C PRO A 504 -24.39 -13.23 -9.46
N ASP A 505 -25.34 -13.37 -10.37
CA ASP A 505 -26.61 -14.00 -10.03
C ASP A 505 -26.55 -15.55 -9.95
N LYS A 506 -25.54 -16.23 -10.51
CA LYS A 506 -25.22 -17.68 -10.32
C LYS A 506 -23.77 -18.05 -10.70
N TRP A 507 -22.80 -17.88 -9.80
CA TRP A 507 -21.43 -18.38 -10.03
C TRP A 507 -21.43 -19.93 -10.02
N ILE A 508 -20.88 -20.55 -11.07
CA ILE A 508 -20.68 -22.00 -11.15
C ILE A 508 -19.18 -22.27 -10.95
N LYS A 509 -18.82 -23.05 -9.93
CA LYS A 509 -17.43 -23.49 -9.73
C LYS A 509 -17.03 -24.40 -10.89
N PRO A 510 -15.85 -24.23 -11.51
CA PRO A 510 -15.38 -25.12 -12.57
C PRO A 510 -15.23 -26.54 -12.02
N ASP A 511 -15.62 -27.53 -12.81
CA ASP A 511 -15.39 -28.95 -12.49
C ASP A 511 -13.88 -29.25 -12.62
N PRO A 512 -13.19 -29.59 -11.51
CA PRO A 512 -11.74 -29.86 -11.54
C PRO A 512 -11.35 -31.08 -12.39
N SER A 513 -12.31 -31.90 -12.82
CA SER A 513 -12.06 -33.04 -13.72
C SER A 513 -11.93 -32.64 -15.20
N VAL A 514 -12.35 -31.43 -15.59
CA VAL A 514 -12.29 -30.95 -16.98
C VAL A 514 -10.99 -30.16 -17.18
N ARG A 515 -9.92 -30.85 -17.62
CA ARG A 515 -8.70 -30.19 -18.10
C ARG A 515 -8.89 -29.71 -19.53
N ILE A 516 -9.25 -28.44 -19.71
CA ILE A 516 -9.34 -27.83 -21.05
C ILE A 516 -7.91 -27.51 -21.55
N PRO A 517 -7.44 -28.08 -22.68
CA PRO A 517 -6.11 -27.81 -23.22
C PRO A 517 -5.91 -26.31 -23.54
N PHE A 518 -4.81 -25.72 -23.07
CA PHE A 518 -4.48 -24.30 -23.29
C PHE A 518 -4.37 -23.93 -24.78
N ALA A 519 -4.06 -24.90 -25.64
CA ALA A 519 -3.89 -24.71 -27.09
C ALA A 519 -5.20 -24.42 -27.85
N GLU A 520 -6.36 -24.64 -27.22
CA GLU A 520 -7.68 -24.50 -27.87
C GLU A 520 -8.46 -23.27 -27.39
N ARG A 521 -7.89 -22.48 -26.48
CA ARG A 521 -8.50 -21.27 -25.92
C ARG A 521 -8.17 -20.06 -26.79
N LEU A 522 -9.19 -19.33 -27.22
CA LEU A 522 -9.03 -18.07 -27.96
C LEU A 522 -8.93 -16.92 -26.98
N LEU A 523 -7.92 -16.07 -27.11
CA LEU A 523 -7.85 -14.85 -26.31
C LEU A 523 -9.01 -13.92 -26.68
N VAL A 524 -9.74 -13.41 -25.68
CA VAL A 524 -10.84 -12.46 -25.90
C VAL A 524 -10.25 -11.10 -26.24
N THR A 525 -9.93 -10.92 -27.52
CA THR A 525 -9.49 -9.66 -28.10
C THR A 525 -10.59 -9.13 -29.03
N ILE A 526 -11.55 -8.38 -28.48
CA ILE A 526 -12.73 -7.88 -29.20
C ILE A 526 -12.89 -6.36 -29.00
N PRO A 527 -13.48 -5.62 -29.95
CA PRO A 527 -13.84 -4.23 -29.74
C PRO A 527 -14.83 -4.08 -28.59
N CYS A 528 -14.94 -2.88 -28.03
CA CYS A 528 -15.92 -2.59 -27.00
C CYS A 528 -17.33 -2.96 -27.48
N PRO A 529 -18.04 -3.89 -26.82
CA PRO A 529 -19.35 -4.35 -27.28
C PRO A 529 -20.47 -3.33 -27.02
N TRP A 530 -20.15 -2.13 -26.54
CA TRP A 530 -21.10 -1.04 -26.36
C TRP A 530 -21.49 -0.46 -27.73
N PRO A 531 -22.79 -0.45 -28.12
CA PRO A 531 -23.24 -0.08 -29.48
C PRO A 531 -22.86 1.32 -29.98
N ALA A 532 -22.48 2.24 -29.09
CA ALA A 532 -22.14 3.63 -29.35
C ALA A 532 -20.69 3.98 -28.97
N CYS A 533 -19.85 2.96 -28.73
CA CYS A 533 -18.43 3.20 -28.44
C CYS A 533 -17.73 3.74 -29.70
N PRO A 534 -17.06 4.91 -29.62
CA PRO A 534 -16.35 5.48 -30.77
C PRO A 534 -15.09 4.69 -31.13
N GLN A 535 -14.58 3.84 -30.23
CA GLN A 535 -13.43 2.97 -30.48
C GLN A 535 -13.89 1.60 -31.00
N ASN A 536 -13.62 1.35 -32.28
CA ASN A 536 -13.88 0.07 -32.95
C ASN A 536 -12.65 -0.86 -33.01
N ALA A 537 -11.56 -0.49 -32.33
CA ALA A 537 -10.34 -1.29 -32.30
C ALA A 537 -10.48 -2.46 -31.29
N PRO A 538 -10.04 -3.68 -31.62
CA PRO A 538 -10.01 -4.80 -30.68
C PRO A 538 -9.14 -4.49 -29.46
N ARG A 539 -9.57 -4.96 -28.29
CA ARG A 539 -8.87 -4.80 -27.00
C ARG A 539 -8.81 -6.13 -26.27
N ASP A 540 -7.72 -6.35 -25.55
CA ASP A 540 -7.61 -7.46 -24.61
C ASP A 540 -8.47 -7.18 -23.39
N TRP A 541 -9.25 -8.17 -22.99
CA TRP A 541 -10.14 -8.08 -21.85
C TRP A 541 -9.57 -8.84 -20.65
N ILE A 542 -9.45 -8.16 -19.52
CA ILE A 542 -8.82 -8.66 -18.30
C ILE A 542 -9.88 -8.92 -17.24
N CYS A 543 -9.77 -10.06 -16.55
CA CYS A 543 -10.60 -10.35 -15.39
C CYS A 543 -10.18 -9.46 -14.21
N PRO A 544 -11.06 -8.63 -13.62
CA PRO A 544 -10.68 -7.75 -12.51
C PRO A 544 -10.46 -8.48 -11.18
N VAL A 545 -10.61 -9.82 -11.14
CA VAL A 545 -10.48 -10.64 -9.92
C VAL A 545 -9.20 -11.49 -9.90
N CYS A 546 -8.80 -12.07 -11.05
CA CYS A 546 -7.54 -12.82 -11.17
C CYS A 546 -6.49 -12.13 -12.04
N GLU A 547 -6.82 -10.96 -12.60
CA GLU A 547 -5.90 -10.11 -13.38
C GLU A 547 -5.34 -10.75 -14.65
N GLU A 548 -5.85 -11.93 -14.97
CA GLU A 548 -5.51 -12.64 -16.18
C GLU A 548 -6.45 -12.23 -17.32
N ARG A 549 -5.89 -12.30 -18.52
CA ARG A 549 -6.65 -12.22 -19.77
C ARG A 549 -7.77 -13.26 -19.78
N VAL A 550 -8.94 -12.85 -20.26
CA VAL A 550 -10.07 -13.77 -20.39
C VAL A 550 -9.98 -14.49 -21.75
N TYR A 551 -10.30 -15.78 -21.72
CA TYR A 551 -10.29 -16.64 -22.88
C TYR A 551 -11.70 -17.09 -23.24
N PHE A 552 -11.96 -17.35 -24.51
CA PHE A 552 -13.17 -17.96 -25.02
C PHE A 552 -12.84 -19.33 -25.58
N TRP A 553 -13.60 -20.37 -25.21
CA TRP A 553 -13.43 -21.69 -25.79
C TRP A 553 -14.59 -21.97 -26.77
N PRO A 554 -14.32 -22.11 -28.08
CA PRO A 554 -15.39 -22.28 -29.09
C PRO A 554 -16.22 -23.55 -28.93
N VAL A 555 -15.68 -24.56 -28.25
CA VAL A 555 -16.32 -25.89 -28.11
C VAL A 555 -17.46 -25.82 -27.11
N ASP A 556 -17.22 -25.30 -25.91
CA ASP A 556 -18.25 -25.17 -24.87
C ASP A 556 -19.05 -23.86 -24.98
N LYS A 557 -18.49 -22.85 -25.66
CA LYS A 557 -19.02 -21.49 -25.82
C LYS A 557 -19.01 -20.66 -24.53
N TYR A 558 -18.07 -20.94 -23.62
CA TYR A 558 -17.90 -20.21 -22.36
C TYR A 558 -16.66 -19.31 -22.38
N LEU A 559 -16.71 -18.31 -21.51
CA LEU A 559 -15.57 -17.47 -21.15
C LEU A 559 -14.88 -18.08 -19.94
N HIS A 560 -13.55 -18.06 -19.96
CA HIS A 560 -12.69 -18.75 -19.01
C HIS A 560 -11.60 -17.81 -18.49
N CYS A 561 -11.42 -17.79 -17.18
CA CYS A 561 -10.23 -17.23 -16.52
C CYS A 561 -9.90 -18.07 -15.27
N GLN A 562 -8.86 -17.72 -14.53
CA GLN A 562 -8.53 -18.40 -13.26
C GLN A 562 -9.67 -18.40 -12.23
N CYS A 563 -10.59 -17.42 -12.28
CA CYS A 563 -11.75 -17.38 -11.36
C CYS A 563 -12.85 -18.41 -11.69
N GLY A 564 -12.79 -19.05 -12.86
CA GLY A 564 -13.79 -20.00 -13.33
C GLY A 564 -14.37 -19.64 -14.69
N GLU A 565 -15.47 -20.31 -15.02
CA GLU A 565 -16.14 -20.21 -16.31
C GLU A 565 -17.48 -19.47 -16.21
N TYR A 566 -17.82 -18.69 -17.23
CA TYR A 566 -19.13 -18.04 -17.30
C TYR A 566 -19.64 -17.87 -18.72
N HIS A 567 -20.95 -17.99 -18.86
CA HIS A 567 -21.62 -17.84 -20.15
C HIS A 567 -21.54 -16.37 -20.64
N PRO A 568 -21.24 -16.11 -21.94
CA PRO A 568 -21.09 -14.76 -22.48
C PRO A 568 -22.27 -13.81 -22.21
N ALA A 569 -23.49 -14.32 -22.13
CA ALA A 569 -24.68 -13.51 -21.81
C ALA A 569 -24.63 -12.84 -20.42
N ASN A 570 -23.80 -13.35 -19.51
CA ASN A 570 -23.62 -12.82 -18.16
C ASN A 570 -22.35 -11.98 -18.01
N ALA A 571 -21.63 -11.74 -19.12
CA ALA A 571 -20.42 -10.96 -19.11
C ALA A 571 -20.73 -9.46 -19.08
N GLN A 572 -20.06 -8.75 -18.18
CA GLN A 572 -20.09 -7.30 -18.08
C GLN A 572 -18.73 -6.72 -18.45
N PHE A 573 -18.75 -5.67 -19.26
CA PHE A 573 -17.58 -5.03 -19.85
C PHE A 573 -17.43 -3.63 -19.26
N GLN A 574 -16.23 -3.25 -18.84
CA GLN A 574 -15.90 -1.88 -18.47
C GLN A 574 -14.83 -1.34 -19.42
N CYS A 575 -15.20 -0.27 -20.13
CA CYS A 575 -14.35 0.39 -21.10
C CYS A 575 -13.77 1.66 -20.47
N GLN A 576 -12.44 1.80 -20.42
CA GLN A 576 -11.75 2.92 -19.76
C GLN A 576 -11.80 4.26 -20.54
N LEU A 577 -12.70 4.38 -21.51
CA LEU A 577 -12.97 5.63 -22.20
C LEU A 577 -13.70 6.59 -21.26
N ALA A 578 -13.20 7.82 -21.13
CA ALA A 578 -13.81 8.86 -20.28
C ALA A 578 -15.31 9.10 -20.58
N SER A 579 -15.76 8.83 -21.81
CA SER A 579 -17.17 8.94 -22.23
C SER A 579 -18.11 7.86 -21.67
N HIS A 580 -17.59 6.73 -21.18
CA HIS A 580 -18.40 5.62 -20.65
C HIS A 580 -18.49 5.63 -19.11
N GLY A 581 -17.63 6.39 -18.43
CA GLY A 581 -17.55 6.42 -16.96
C GLY A 581 -17.06 5.09 -16.34
N PRO A 582 -17.01 4.98 -15.00
CA PRO A 582 -16.45 3.82 -14.30
C PRO A 582 -17.40 2.61 -14.23
N GLN A 583 -18.54 2.64 -14.93
CA GLN A 583 -19.58 1.62 -14.77
C GLN A 583 -19.38 0.44 -15.72
N TYR A 584 -19.74 -0.76 -15.26
CA TYR A 584 -19.79 -1.96 -16.08
C TYR A 584 -21.09 -2.00 -16.90
N PHE A 585 -20.97 -2.36 -18.18
CA PHE A 585 -22.09 -2.50 -19.11
C PHE A 585 -22.29 -3.96 -19.50
N THR A 586 -23.55 -4.37 -19.64
CA THR A 586 -23.92 -5.71 -20.12
C THR A 586 -24.49 -5.59 -21.54
N PRO A 587 -23.90 -6.24 -22.55
CA PRO A 587 -24.39 -6.18 -23.93
C PRO A 587 -25.83 -6.69 -24.02
N SER A 588 -26.72 -5.85 -24.55
CA SER A 588 -28.16 -6.15 -24.65
C SER A 588 -28.48 -7.21 -25.72
N ASN A 589 -27.54 -7.44 -26.65
CA ASN A 589 -27.70 -8.37 -27.77
C ASN A 589 -26.60 -9.45 -27.70
N SER A 590 -26.96 -10.64 -27.20
CA SER A 590 -26.04 -11.76 -27.06
C SER A 590 -25.53 -12.29 -28.39
N THR A 591 -26.24 -12.08 -29.50
CA THR A 591 -25.85 -12.55 -30.84
C THR A 591 -24.66 -11.78 -31.38
N VAL A 592 -24.60 -10.46 -31.15
CA VAL A 592 -23.45 -9.62 -31.54
C VAL A 592 -22.20 -10.01 -30.75
N LEU A 593 -22.33 -10.18 -29.43
CA LEU A 593 -21.21 -10.60 -28.59
C LEU A 593 -20.71 -12.00 -28.99
N THR A 594 -21.63 -12.93 -29.26
CA THR A 594 -21.27 -14.28 -29.72
C THR A 594 -20.53 -14.22 -31.06
N GLY A 595 -20.98 -13.37 -32.00
CA GLY A 595 -20.29 -13.16 -33.27
C GLY A 595 -18.88 -12.58 -33.11
N LEU A 596 -18.69 -11.63 -32.18
CA LEU A 596 -17.38 -11.08 -31.85
C LEU A 596 -16.44 -12.12 -31.22
N LEU A 597 -16.94 -12.94 -30.30
CA LEU A 597 -16.18 -14.01 -29.64
C LEU A 597 -15.80 -15.14 -30.61
N GLN A 598 -16.70 -15.49 -31.54
CA GLN A 598 -16.43 -16.45 -32.61
C GLN A 598 -15.41 -15.91 -33.64
N ALA A 599 -15.23 -14.60 -33.72
CA ALA A 599 -14.22 -13.95 -34.55
C ALA A 599 -12.87 -13.77 -33.83
N CYS A 600 -12.73 -14.18 -32.57
CA CYS A 600 -11.42 -14.22 -31.90
C CYS A 600 -10.52 -15.26 -32.59
N HIS A 601 -9.22 -14.97 -32.69
CA HIS A 601 -8.24 -15.86 -33.34
C HIS A 601 -7.24 -16.38 -32.29
N ALA A 602 -6.64 -17.54 -32.52
CA ALA A 602 -5.60 -18.09 -31.64
C ALA A 602 -4.42 -17.11 -31.56
N ALA A 603 -3.81 -16.98 -30.37
CA ALA A 603 -2.65 -16.13 -30.17
C ALA A 603 -1.54 -16.50 -31.17
N PRO A 604 -0.85 -15.52 -31.80
CA PRO A 604 0.18 -15.81 -32.79
C PRO A 604 1.31 -16.66 -32.16
N GLN A 605 1.59 -17.80 -32.78
CA GLN A 605 2.62 -18.76 -32.34
C GLN A 605 3.92 -18.57 -33.13
N TYR A 606 5.04 -18.51 -32.40
CA TYR A 606 6.39 -18.39 -32.94
C TYR A 606 7.22 -19.62 -32.52
N ASN A 607 7.76 -20.34 -33.50
CA ASN A 607 8.53 -21.55 -33.26
C ASN A 607 10.03 -21.27 -33.46
N ILE A 608 10.83 -21.51 -32.43
CA ILE A 608 12.29 -21.34 -32.45
C ILE A 608 12.94 -22.73 -32.38
N LEU A 609 13.63 -23.14 -33.44
CA LEU A 609 14.40 -24.37 -33.48
C LEU A 609 15.82 -24.10 -32.96
N ILE A 610 16.26 -24.81 -31.94
CA ILE A 610 17.59 -24.63 -31.33
C ILE A 610 18.51 -25.77 -31.78
N LEU A 611 19.62 -25.44 -32.42
CA LEU A 611 20.62 -26.38 -32.94
C LEU A 611 21.98 -26.08 -32.32
N SER A 612 22.74 -27.09 -31.91
CA SER A 612 24.06 -26.89 -31.29
C SER A 612 24.95 -28.13 -31.38
N GLU A 613 26.26 -27.96 -31.21
CA GLU A 613 27.15 -29.07 -30.84
C GLU A 613 26.89 -29.52 -29.39
N ILE A 614 27.36 -30.71 -29.01
CA ILE A 614 27.31 -31.18 -27.62
C ILE A 614 28.19 -30.30 -26.72
N GLY A 615 27.72 -30.04 -25.49
CA GLY A 615 28.49 -29.34 -24.48
C GLY A 615 28.58 -27.82 -24.65
N VAL A 616 27.84 -27.23 -25.59
CA VAL A 616 27.76 -25.77 -25.78
C VAL A 616 27.04 -25.05 -24.62
N GLY A 617 26.14 -25.74 -23.90
CA GLY A 617 25.38 -25.17 -22.78
C GLY A 617 23.91 -24.88 -23.10
N LYS A 618 23.34 -25.54 -24.10
CA LYS A 618 21.96 -25.34 -24.59
C LYS A 618 20.89 -25.43 -23.49
N SER A 619 20.91 -26.46 -22.65
CA SER A 619 19.96 -26.64 -21.55
C SER A 619 20.02 -25.48 -20.54
N THR A 620 21.25 -25.07 -20.19
CA THR A 620 21.47 -23.91 -19.33
C THR A 620 21.00 -22.62 -20.01
N PHE A 621 21.22 -22.48 -21.32
CA PHE A 621 20.72 -21.35 -22.11
C PHE A 621 19.20 -21.28 -22.07
N ILE A 622 18.47 -22.38 -22.32
CA ILE A 622 17.00 -22.41 -22.31
C ILE A 622 16.47 -21.95 -20.94
N ASN A 623 16.99 -22.51 -19.85
CA ASN A 623 16.59 -22.10 -18.50
C ASN A 623 16.94 -20.62 -18.22
N SER A 624 18.12 -20.16 -18.63
CA SER A 624 18.52 -18.76 -18.47
C SER A 624 17.65 -17.80 -19.29
N LEU A 625 17.29 -18.17 -20.53
CA LEU A 625 16.48 -17.38 -21.45
C LEU A 625 15.10 -17.09 -20.88
N ILE A 626 14.45 -18.11 -20.30
CA ILE A 626 13.12 -17.95 -19.69
C ILE A 626 13.16 -16.95 -18.53
N ASN A 627 14.20 -17.04 -17.69
CA ASN A 627 14.35 -16.13 -16.55
C ASN A 627 14.72 -14.70 -17.00
N TYR A 628 15.58 -14.56 -18.01
CA TYR A 628 15.94 -13.28 -18.59
C TYR A 628 14.76 -12.53 -19.24
N LEU A 629 13.79 -13.27 -19.79
CA LEU A 629 12.61 -12.67 -20.40
C LEU A 629 11.53 -12.29 -19.38
N GLN A 630 11.65 -12.77 -18.14
CA GLN A 630 10.62 -12.62 -17.11
C GLN A 630 10.98 -11.56 -16.06
N PHE A 631 12.25 -11.47 -15.67
CA PHE A 631 12.69 -10.56 -14.62
C PHE A 631 13.58 -9.46 -15.19
N ASP A 632 13.25 -8.22 -14.88
CA ASP A 632 13.98 -7.03 -15.35
C ASP A 632 15.41 -6.97 -14.80
N SER A 633 15.64 -7.49 -13.59
CA SER A 633 16.95 -7.55 -12.97
C SER A 633 17.21 -8.87 -12.23
N LEU A 634 18.49 -9.17 -11.99
CA LEU A 634 18.90 -10.29 -11.15
C LEU A 634 18.36 -10.15 -9.71
N ASP A 635 18.28 -8.92 -9.18
CA ASP A 635 17.75 -8.69 -7.84
C ASP A 635 16.24 -8.99 -7.76
N ASP A 636 15.48 -8.68 -8.81
CA ASP A 636 14.05 -9.01 -8.88
C ASP A 636 13.83 -10.52 -8.95
N ALA A 637 14.64 -11.21 -9.76
CA ALA A 637 14.63 -12.67 -9.81
C ALA A 637 14.99 -13.31 -8.44
N MET A 638 15.88 -12.68 -7.67
CA MET A 638 16.25 -13.15 -6.32
C MET A 638 15.15 -12.91 -5.28
N LYS A 639 14.39 -11.81 -5.37
CA LYS A 639 13.30 -11.47 -4.45
C LYS A 639 12.03 -12.30 -4.66
N ASP A 640 11.81 -12.82 -5.87
CA ASP A 640 10.63 -13.65 -6.19
C ASP A 640 10.49 -14.85 -5.23
N GLU A 641 9.39 -14.99 -4.48
CA GLU A 641 9.23 -16.13 -3.55
C GLU A 641 8.99 -17.48 -4.26
N GLY A 642 8.85 -17.46 -5.59
CA GLY A 642 8.68 -18.64 -6.43
C GLY A 642 9.91 -19.54 -6.53
N GLU A 643 9.67 -20.82 -6.84
CA GLU A 643 10.74 -21.78 -7.17
C GLU A 643 11.52 -21.32 -8.42
N LEU A 644 12.81 -21.71 -8.49
CA LEU A 644 13.63 -21.48 -9.68
C LEU A 644 12.90 -22.04 -10.91
N ARG A 645 12.52 -21.14 -11.83
CA ARG A 645 11.84 -21.53 -13.06
C ARG A 645 12.83 -22.23 -13.97
N SER A 646 12.80 -23.56 -13.91
CA SER A 646 13.58 -24.45 -14.74
C SER A 646 12.61 -25.37 -15.47
N VAL A 647 12.75 -25.44 -16.78
CA VAL A 647 12.02 -26.39 -17.64
C VAL A 647 12.85 -27.64 -17.91
N GLU A 648 14.15 -27.61 -17.58
CA GLU A 648 15.08 -28.71 -17.80
C GLU A 648 16.01 -28.91 -16.59
N TYR A 649 16.22 -30.17 -16.18
CA TYR A 649 17.11 -30.54 -15.07
C TYR A 649 18.59 -30.33 -15.47
N LEU A 650 19.36 -29.62 -14.65
CA LEU A 650 20.81 -29.42 -14.85
C LEU A 650 21.55 -30.77 -14.74
N SER A 651 21.96 -31.36 -15.87
CA SER A 651 22.76 -32.60 -15.85
C SER A 651 24.25 -32.30 -15.64
N TYR A 652 24.87 -32.92 -14.64
CA TYR A 652 26.33 -33.00 -14.51
C TYR A 652 26.85 -34.25 -15.24
N GLY A 653 27.78 -34.10 -16.19
CA GLY A 653 28.55 -35.26 -16.69
C GLY A 653 28.82 -35.42 -18.19
N GLY A 654 28.73 -34.38 -19.02
CA GLY A 654 29.25 -34.43 -20.41
C GLY A 654 28.54 -35.38 -21.39
N GLN A 655 27.51 -36.11 -20.97
CA GLN A 655 26.55 -36.77 -21.86
C GLN A 655 25.46 -35.75 -22.26
N SER A 656 24.95 -35.81 -23.50
CA SER A 656 23.86 -34.91 -23.94
C SER A 656 22.66 -35.05 -22.99
N ALA A 657 22.31 -34.00 -22.25
CA ALA A 657 21.14 -34.00 -21.37
C ALA A 657 19.84 -34.29 -22.15
N THR A 658 19.74 -33.70 -23.35
CA THR A 658 18.67 -33.93 -24.32
C THR A 658 18.96 -35.16 -25.18
N GLN A 659 18.18 -36.23 -25.01
CA GLN A 659 18.28 -37.47 -25.81
C GLN A 659 17.24 -37.54 -26.94
N GLN A 660 16.17 -36.74 -26.85
CA GLN A 660 15.12 -36.59 -27.86
C GLN A 660 14.69 -35.12 -27.92
N PRO A 661 14.19 -34.62 -29.06
CA PRO A 661 13.71 -33.25 -29.14
C PRO A 661 12.53 -32.98 -28.20
N VAL A 662 12.54 -31.83 -27.54
CA VAL A 662 11.51 -31.40 -26.58
C VAL A 662 10.95 -30.03 -26.98
N LYS A 663 9.64 -29.85 -26.85
CA LYS A 663 8.97 -28.58 -27.10
C LYS A 663 8.64 -27.90 -25.77
N TYR A 664 9.19 -26.72 -25.54
CA TYR A 664 8.85 -25.87 -24.40
C TYR A 664 8.01 -24.69 -24.88
N GLN A 665 6.83 -24.50 -24.29
CA GLN A 665 5.90 -23.45 -24.68
C GLN A 665 5.66 -22.48 -23.52
N PHE A 666 5.77 -21.19 -23.81
CA PHE A 666 5.43 -20.13 -22.86
C PHE A 666 4.76 -18.95 -23.57
N ASN A 667 4.02 -18.15 -22.81
CA ASN A 667 3.37 -16.95 -23.32
C ASN A 667 4.23 -15.72 -22.99
N LEU A 668 4.52 -14.89 -23.98
CA LEU A 668 5.18 -13.61 -23.79
C LEU A 668 4.37 -12.53 -24.49
N ASN A 669 3.81 -11.59 -23.72
CA ASN A 669 3.04 -10.45 -24.23
C ASN A 669 1.89 -10.83 -25.18
N GLY A 670 1.17 -11.92 -24.88
CA GLY A 670 0.03 -12.38 -25.69
C GLY A 670 0.42 -13.15 -26.94
N LYS A 671 1.71 -13.53 -27.07
CA LYS A 671 2.25 -14.35 -28.16
C LYS A 671 2.72 -15.67 -27.59
N ILE A 672 2.47 -16.76 -28.30
CA ILE A 672 2.93 -18.08 -27.90
C ILE A 672 4.34 -18.27 -28.47
N ILE A 673 5.32 -18.50 -27.61
CA ILE A 673 6.67 -18.86 -28.02
C ILE A 673 6.86 -20.34 -27.73
N GLN A 674 7.27 -21.11 -28.74
CA GLN A 674 7.63 -22.52 -28.62
C GLN A 674 9.11 -22.70 -28.96
N LEU A 675 9.90 -23.11 -27.98
CA LEU A 675 11.29 -23.52 -28.16
C LEU A 675 11.30 -25.02 -28.50
N ILE A 676 11.96 -25.38 -29.59
CA ILE A 676 12.19 -26.76 -29.99
C ILE A 676 13.65 -27.06 -29.67
N ASP A 677 13.85 -27.66 -28.50
CA ASP A 677 15.14 -28.17 -28.08
C ASP A 677 15.47 -29.45 -28.83
N THR A 678 16.70 -29.60 -29.30
CA THR A 678 17.14 -30.74 -30.10
C THR A 678 18.39 -31.37 -29.48
N PRO A 679 18.66 -32.67 -29.60
CA PRO A 679 19.94 -33.23 -29.18
C PRO A 679 21.14 -32.52 -29.83
N GLY A 680 22.26 -32.41 -29.12
CA GLY A 680 23.48 -31.83 -29.71
C GLY A 680 24.09 -32.77 -30.75
N ILE A 681 24.75 -32.21 -31.77
CA ILE A 681 25.41 -32.98 -32.84
C ILE A 681 26.91 -33.12 -32.57
N GLY A 682 27.47 -34.25 -33.02
CA GLY A 682 28.81 -34.70 -32.64
C GLY A 682 28.77 -35.61 -31.42
N ASP A 683 27.82 -36.55 -31.40
CA ASP A 683 27.63 -37.49 -30.29
C ASP A 683 28.86 -38.37 -30.06
N VAL A 684 29.25 -38.53 -28.79
CA VAL A 684 30.36 -39.41 -28.40
C VAL A 684 30.10 -40.87 -28.80
N ARG A 685 28.84 -41.24 -29.05
CA ARG A 685 28.39 -42.55 -29.55
C ARG A 685 28.58 -42.72 -31.07
N GLY A 686 28.97 -41.67 -31.78
CA GLY A 686 29.33 -41.70 -33.20
C GLY A 686 28.21 -41.28 -34.16
N LEU A 687 28.55 -41.30 -35.45
CA LEU A 687 27.73 -40.76 -36.55
C LEU A 687 26.36 -41.40 -36.70
N ASP A 688 26.22 -42.70 -36.39
CA ASP A 688 24.93 -43.38 -36.46
C ASP A 688 23.93 -42.76 -35.48
N LYS A 689 24.41 -42.31 -34.32
CA LYS A 689 23.58 -41.60 -33.34
C LYS A 689 23.24 -40.20 -33.79
N ASP A 690 24.17 -39.50 -34.44
CA ASP A 690 23.89 -38.19 -35.04
C ASP A 690 22.80 -38.31 -36.11
N TYR A 691 22.85 -39.34 -36.97
CA TYR A 691 21.79 -39.62 -37.94
C TYR A 691 20.44 -39.84 -37.26
N GLU A 692 20.37 -40.70 -36.23
CA GLU A 692 19.15 -40.93 -35.45
C GLU A 692 18.61 -39.62 -34.83
N ASN A 693 19.49 -38.77 -34.28
CA ASN A 693 19.12 -37.49 -33.71
C ASN A 693 18.49 -36.57 -34.77
N PHE A 694 19.05 -36.50 -35.98
CA PHE A 694 18.47 -35.75 -37.09
C PHE A 694 17.08 -36.25 -37.47
N GLN A 695 16.89 -37.56 -37.51
CA GLN A 695 15.57 -38.13 -37.81
C GLN A 695 14.53 -37.76 -36.77
N ASN A 696 14.91 -37.76 -35.49
CA ASN A 696 14.02 -37.33 -34.42
C ASN A 696 13.67 -35.83 -34.57
N ILE A 697 14.62 -34.99 -35.01
CA ILE A 697 14.36 -33.57 -35.29
C ILE A 697 13.35 -33.43 -36.44
N LEU A 698 13.58 -34.09 -37.58
CA LEU A 698 12.67 -34.03 -38.73
C LEU A 698 11.27 -34.51 -38.38
N LYS A 699 11.15 -35.63 -37.63
CA LYS A 699 9.88 -36.14 -37.13
C LYS A 699 9.16 -35.14 -36.21
N THR A 700 9.91 -34.45 -35.36
CA THR A 700 9.35 -33.40 -34.48
C THR A 700 8.81 -32.22 -35.30
N LEU A 701 9.51 -31.86 -36.38
CA LEU A 701 9.12 -30.80 -37.29
C LEU A 701 7.87 -31.13 -38.13
N GLU A 702 7.51 -32.40 -38.32
CA GLU A 702 6.24 -32.77 -39.01
C GLU A 702 4.99 -32.23 -38.30
N SER A 703 5.09 -31.97 -36.99
CA SER A 703 4.01 -31.38 -36.18
C SER A 703 4.14 -29.86 -35.99
N VAL A 704 4.90 -29.19 -36.86
CA VAL A 704 5.16 -27.74 -36.81
C VAL A 704 4.93 -27.16 -38.19
N ASP A 705 3.97 -26.24 -38.33
CA ASP A 705 3.64 -25.66 -39.65
C ASP A 705 4.71 -24.67 -40.13
N LYS A 706 5.15 -23.78 -39.23
CA LYS A 706 6.03 -22.65 -39.56
C LYS A 706 7.15 -22.48 -38.54
N LEU A 707 8.37 -22.25 -39.00
CA LEU A 707 9.52 -21.87 -38.17
C LEU A 707 9.79 -20.37 -38.25
N SER A 708 9.81 -19.70 -37.11
CA SER A 708 10.09 -18.27 -37.01
C SER A 708 11.60 -18.01 -36.96
N THR A 709 12.35 -18.84 -36.22
CA THR A 709 13.79 -18.66 -36.04
C THR A 709 14.49 -20.01 -35.90
N ILE A 710 15.69 -20.12 -36.47
CA ILE A 710 16.60 -21.26 -36.33
C ILE A 710 17.85 -20.73 -35.64
N LEU A 711 18.01 -21.04 -34.36
CA LEU A 711 19.08 -20.56 -33.50
C LEU A 711 20.22 -21.58 -33.44
N PHE A 712 21.36 -21.24 -34.01
CA PHE A 712 22.61 -22.00 -33.88
C PHE A 712 23.37 -21.53 -32.65
N LEU A 713 23.47 -22.38 -31.62
CA LEU A 713 24.25 -22.09 -30.42
C LEU A 713 25.69 -22.58 -30.55
N MET A 714 26.65 -21.70 -30.23
CA MET A 714 28.09 -21.93 -30.34
C MET A 714 28.83 -21.37 -29.12
N LYS A 715 30.06 -21.80 -28.87
CA LYS A 715 30.98 -21.14 -27.91
C LYS A 715 31.91 -20.17 -28.64
N PRO A 716 32.31 -19.03 -28.04
CA PRO A 716 33.13 -18.02 -28.70
C PRO A 716 34.62 -18.38 -28.84
N ASN A 717 35.12 -19.39 -28.12
CA ASN A 717 36.54 -19.77 -28.07
C ASN A 717 36.93 -20.97 -28.95
N SER A 718 36.17 -21.25 -30.01
CA SER A 718 36.44 -22.34 -30.96
C SER A 718 37.44 -21.91 -32.04
N ALA A 719 38.69 -21.63 -31.65
CA ALA A 719 39.73 -21.02 -32.51
C ALA A 719 40.20 -21.86 -33.70
N ARG A 720 40.12 -23.19 -33.58
CA ARG A 720 40.57 -24.13 -34.60
C ARG A 720 39.36 -24.88 -35.14
N PRO A 721 39.00 -24.76 -36.44
CA PRO A 721 38.00 -25.63 -37.03
C PRO A 721 38.55 -27.06 -36.94
N SER A 722 38.06 -27.83 -35.99
CA SER A 722 38.28 -29.26 -35.96
C SER A 722 37.49 -29.89 -37.10
N SER A 723 37.89 -31.06 -37.57
CA SER A 723 37.05 -31.81 -38.53
C SER A 723 35.64 -32.07 -37.97
N ALA A 724 35.47 -32.06 -36.64
CA ALA A 724 34.17 -32.11 -35.98
C ALA A 724 33.36 -30.82 -36.15
N PHE A 725 33.97 -29.64 -36.02
CA PHE A 725 33.31 -28.34 -36.22
C PHE A 725 32.75 -28.19 -37.64
N ASP A 726 33.60 -28.45 -38.64
CA ASP A 726 33.19 -28.40 -40.05
C ASP A 726 32.09 -29.44 -40.34
N PHE A 727 32.19 -30.64 -39.75
CA PHE A 727 31.18 -31.69 -39.86
C PHE A 727 29.84 -31.26 -39.27
N CYS A 728 29.78 -30.93 -37.98
CA CYS A 728 28.53 -30.63 -37.28
C CYS A 728 27.74 -29.49 -37.94
N HIS A 729 28.43 -28.42 -38.33
CA HIS A 729 27.78 -27.25 -38.94
C HIS A 729 27.39 -27.50 -40.41
N THR A 730 28.21 -28.20 -41.19
CA THR A 730 27.87 -28.53 -42.59
C THR A 730 26.72 -29.54 -42.65
N GLU A 731 26.71 -30.53 -41.75
CA GLU A 731 25.64 -31.53 -41.63
C GLU A 731 24.32 -30.83 -41.29
N LEU A 732 24.30 -29.97 -40.27
CA LEU A 732 23.14 -29.16 -39.89
C LEU A 732 22.58 -28.35 -41.05
N LEU A 733 23.44 -27.64 -41.78
CA LEU A 733 23.01 -26.81 -42.92
C LEU A 733 22.51 -27.66 -44.09
N SER A 734 23.02 -28.88 -44.28
CA SER A 734 22.63 -29.74 -45.39
C SER A 734 21.16 -30.19 -45.35
N HIS A 735 20.56 -30.19 -44.16
CA HIS A 735 19.16 -30.53 -43.97
C HIS A 735 18.21 -29.34 -44.11
N LEU A 736 18.71 -28.11 -44.29
CA LEU A 736 17.88 -26.90 -44.35
C LEU A 736 17.64 -26.44 -45.79
N HIS A 737 16.41 -25.99 -46.05
CA HIS A 737 16.05 -25.33 -47.31
C HIS A 737 16.71 -23.94 -47.38
N LYS A 738 17.09 -23.48 -48.57
CA LYS A 738 17.78 -22.18 -48.75
C LYS A 738 17.02 -20.99 -48.18
N ASP A 739 15.69 -21.03 -48.26
CA ASP A 739 14.83 -19.97 -47.74
C ASP A 739 14.83 -19.88 -46.21
N SER A 740 15.36 -20.90 -45.52
CA SER A 740 15.62 -20.86 -44.08
C SER A 740 16.68 -19.84 -43.69
N SER A 741 17.55 -19.41 -44.63
CA SER A 741 18.67 -18.50 -44.37
C SER A 741 18.27 -17.18 -43.68
N ARG A 742 17.10 -16.63 -44.01
CA ARG A 742 16.58 -15.41 -43.35
C ARG A 742 16.18 -15.66 -41.90
N ASN A 743 15.80 -16.88 -41.54
CA ASN A 743 15.39 -17.30 -40.20
C ASN A 743 16.56 -17.80 -39.34
N ILE A 744 17.74 -18.05 -39.93
CA ILE A 744 18.95 -18.47 -39.20
C ILE A 744 19.53 -17.31 -38.41
N VAL A 745 19.86 -17.55 -37.14
CA VAL A 745 20.60 -16.65 -36.24
C VAL A 745 21.62 -17.46 -35.45
N PHE A 746 22.68 -16.81 -34.96
CA PHE A 746 23.76 -17.44 -34.19
C PHE A 746 23.81 -16.87 -32.79
N GLY A 747 23.71 -17.73 -31.78
CA GLY A 747 23.86 -17.38 -30.37
C GLY A 747 25.18 -17.90 -29.81
N PHE A 748 25.93 -17.06 -29.13
CA PHE A 748 27.19 -17.44 -28.48
C PHE A 748 26.97 -17.58 -26.98
N THR A 749 27.10 -18.79 -26.45
CA THR A 749 27.02 -19.07 -25.01
C THR A 749 28.35 -18.82 -24.33
N ASN A 750 28.33 -18.60 -23.01
CA ASN A 750 29.51 -18.28 -22.20
C ASN A 750 30.28 -17.08 -22.78
N SER A 751 29.55 -16.09 -23.31
CA SER A 751 30.13 -15.00 -24.09
C SER A 751 30.97 -14.03 -23.26
N ARG A 752 30.86 -14.08 -21.93
CA ARG A 752 31.65 -13.24 -21.01
C ARG A 752 33.16 -13.41 -21.22
N SER A 753 33.63 -14.65 -21.46
CA SER A 753 35.06 -14.92 -21.69
C SER A 753 35.61 -14.28 -22.97
N ALA A 754 34.74 -13.88 -23.89
CA ALA A 754 35.09 -13.22 -25.14
C ALA A 754 34.53 -11.79 -25.21
N ASN A 755 34.21 -11.17 -24.07
CA ASN A 755 33.64 -9.83 -23.96
C ASN A 755 32.40 -9.62 -24.84
N TYR A 756 31.48 -10.59 -24.86
CA TYR A 756 30.24 -10.53 -25.66
C TYR A 756 30.51 -10.32 -27.15
N SER A 757 31.49 -11.05 -27.66
CA SER A 757 31.83 -11.10 -29.08
C SER A 757 31.94 -12.56 -29.56
N PRO A 758 31.92 -12.82 -30.87
CA PRO A 758 32.09 -14.17 -31.41
C PRO A 758 33.50 -14.76 -31.15
N GLY A 759 34.42 -13.95 -30.61
CA GLY A 759 35.78 -14.35 -30.26
C GLY A 759 36.54 -14.99 -31.43
N GLU A 760 37.28 -16.05 -31.13
CA GLU A 760 38.09 -16.79 -32.10
C GLU A 760 37.23 -17.63 -33.06
N THR A 761 35.94 -17.83 -32.74
CA THR A 761 35.00 -18.61 -33.58
C THR A 761 34.53 -17.85 -34.82
N ARG A 762 34.71 -16.52 -34.84
CA ARG A 762 34.29 -15.68 -35.98
C ARG A 762 34.89 -16.15 -37.30
N ALA A 763 36.22 -16.30 -37.36
CA ALA A 763 36.93 -16.61 -38.60
C ALA A 763 36.61 -18.02 -39.15
N PRO A 764 36.54 -19.08 -38.32
CA PRO A 764 36.03 -20.39 -38.74
C PRO A 764 34.59 -20.34 -39.27
N LEU A 765 33.68 -19.64 -38.59
CA LEU A 765 32.28 -19.51 -39.04
C LEU A 765 32.18 -18.75 -40.37
N GLU A 766 32.87 -17.63 -40.53
CA GLU A 766 32.92 -16.89 -41.81
C GLU A 766 33.48 -17.76 -42.93
N ARG A 767 34.49 -18.59 -42.64
CA ARG A 767 35.05 -19.51 -43.63
C ARG A 767 34.04 -20.59 -44.01
N LEU A 768 33.35 -21.19 -43.06
CA LEU A 768 32.34 -22.23 -43.31
C LEU A 768 31.21 -21.68 -44.20
N LEU A 769 30.71 -20.49 -43.89
CA LEU A 769 29.65 -19.82 -44.66
C LEU A 769 30.12 -19.35 -46.06
N LYS A 770 31.43 -19.19 -46.28
CA LYS A 770 32.02 -18.84 -47.59
C LYS A 770 32.45 -20.06 -48.42
N LYS A 771 32.66 -21.22 -47.80
CA LYS A 771 33.32 -22.40 -48.40
C LYS A 771 32.33 -23.45 -48.93
N GLY A 772 31.05 -23.39 -48.55
CA GLY A 772 30.01 -24.23 -49.13
C GLY A 772 29.60 -23.72 -50.52
N ASN A 773 29.08 -24.60 -51.38
CA ASN A 773 28.32 -24.24 -52.59
C ASN A 773 27.00 -23.49 -52.27
N THR A 774 26.99 -22.68 -51.22
CA THR A 774 25.90 -21.84 -50.76
C THR A 774 25.97 -20.53 -51.53
N ASP A 775 25.25 -20.39 -52.64
CA ASP A 775 25.04 -19.09 -53.31
C ASP A 775 24.19 -18.11 -52.45
N ILE A 776 24.01 -18.40 -51.16
CA ILE A 776 23.10 -17.70 -50.26
C ILE A 776 23.92 -16.92 -49.22
N PRO A 777 23.90 -15.58 -49.26
CA PRO A 777 24.63 -14.77 -48.30
C PRO A 777 23.99 -14.89 -46.91
N LEU A 778 24.73 -15.46 -45.97
CA LEU A 778 24.44 -15.44 -44.52
C LEU A 778 25.35 -14.41 -43.85
N PRO A 779 24.97 -13.10 -43.83
CA PRO A 779 25.81 -12.06 -43.25
C PRO A 779 25.93 -12.25 -41.73
N LEU A 780 27.17 -12.19 -41.23
CA LEU A 780 27.46 -12.17 -39.79
C LEU A 780 27.48 -10.73 -39.26
N ASP A 781 26.32 -10.08 -39.34
CA ASP A 781 26.08 -8.74 -38.81
C ASP A 781 25.44 -8.79 -37.41
N SER A 782 25.24 -7.62 -36.80
CA SER A 782 24.68 -7.51 -35.46
C SER A 782 23.24 -8.03 -35.36
N ASN A 783 22.45 -8.10 -36.45
CA ASN A 783 21.08 -8.61 -36.41
C ASN A 783 21.02 -10.14 -36.36
N LYS A 784 22.13 -10.81 -36.67
CA LYS A 784 22.24 -12.27 -36.76
C LYS A 784 23.05 -12.89 -35.63
N LEU A 785 23.87 -12.11 -34.93
CA LEU A 785 24.75 -12.58 -33.85
C LEU A 785 24.17 -12.16 -32.50
N PHE A 786 24.03 -13.07 -31.55
CA PHE A 786 23.51 -12.83 -30.19
C PHE A 786 24.48 -13.38 -29.14
N PHE A 787 24.60 -12.72 -27.99
CA PHE A 787 25.59 -13.07 -26.96
C PHE A 787 24.96 -13.32 -25.61
N PHE A 788 25.15 -14.53 -25.09
CA PHE A 788 24.54 -14.99 -23.85
C PHE A 788 25.59 -15.52 -22.90
N ASP A 789 25.47 -15.13 -21.64
CA ASP A 789 26.22 -15.71 -20.54
C ASP A 789 25.25 -16.31 -19.52
N SER A 790 25.61 -17.45 -18.94
CA SER A 790 24.74 -18.18 -18.01
C SER A 790 25.22 -18.12 -16.56
N GLU A 791 26.33 -17.42 -16.25
CA GLU A 791 26.84 -17.35 -14.88
C GLU A 791 25.84 -16.70 -13.92
N SER A 792 25.12 -15.67 -14.37
CA SER A 792 24.10 -14.99 -13.56
C SER A 792 22.91 -15.88 -13.24
N PHE A 793 22.49 -16.70 -14.21
CA PHE A 793 21.47 -17.72 -13.97
C PHE A 793 21.97 -18.80 -13.01
N LEU A 794 23.22 -19.26 -13.15
CA LEU A 794 23.82 -20.24 -12.24
C LEU A 794 23.95 -19.68 -10.82
N PHE A 795 24.25 -18.38 -10.68
CA PHE A 795 24.24 -17.66 -9.41
C PHE A 795 22.83 -17.64 -8.81
N LEU A 796 21.81 -17.26 -9.59
CA LEU A 796 20.41 -17.26 -9.16
C LEU A 796 19.97 -18.68 -8.72
N ALA A 797 20.32 -19.71 -9.48
CA ALA A 797 20.01 -21.09 -9.16
C ALA A 797 20.66 -21.52 -7.83
N ALA A 798 21.94 -21.17 -7.62
CA ALA A 798 22.64 -21.43 -6.36
C ALA A 798 21.99 -20.70 -5.18
N TYR A 799 21.60 -19.43 -5.36
CA TYR A 799 20.92 -18.64 -4.34
C TYR A 799 19.58 -19.26 -3.93
N LYS A 800 18.72 -19.59 -4.91
CA LYS A 800 17.37 -20.14 -4.67
C LYS A 800 17.41 -21.56 -4.10
N LEU A 801 18.29 -22.43 -4.61
CA LEU A 801 18.29 -23.85 -4.24
C LEU A 801 19.11 -24.15 -2.97
N LEU A 802 20.11 -23.32 -2.65
CA LEU A 802 21.05 -23.58 -1.56
C LEU A 802 21.01 -22.53 -0.45
N GLY A 803 20.30 -21.41 -0.64
CA GLY A 803 20.24 -20.31 0.33
C GLY A 803 21.58 -19.64 0.58
N GLN A 804 22.53 -19.72 -0.36
CA GLN A 804 23.88 -19.17 -0.22
C GLN A 804 24.11 -18.01 -1.18
N GLU A 805 24.46 -16.86 -0.63
CA GLU A 805 24.96 -15.72 -1.40
C GLU A 805 26.46 -15.92 -1.66
N ARG A 806 26.84 -16.24 -2.91
CA ARG A 806 28.25 -16.43 -3.31
C ARG A 806 28.94 -15.08 -3.56
N SER A 807 30.26 -15.03 -3.40
CA SER A 807 31.07 -13.87 -3.83
C SER A 807 30.96 -13.66 -5.34
N GLY A 808 30.86 -12.40 -5.80
CA GLY A 808 30.78 -12.08 -7.25
C GLY A 808 29.40 -11.63 -7.75
N LYS A 809 28.49 -11.20 -6.86
CA LYS A 809 27.16 -10.69 -7.23
C LYS A 809 27.20 -9.54 -8.24
N SER A 810 28.11 -8.57 -8.07
CA SER A 810 28.24 -7.41 -8.98
C SER A 810 28.50 -7.83 -10.42
N ASP A 811 29.34 -8.84 -10.60
CA ASP A 811 29.67 -9.42 -11.90
C ASP A 811 28.48 -10.17 -12.53
N CYS A 812 27.70 -10.85 -11.69
CA CYS A 812 26.48 -11.53 -12.10
C CYS A 812 25.39 -10.53 -12.49
N VAL A 813 25.26 -9.39 -11.81
CA VAL A 813 24.32 -8.32 -12.20
C VAL A 813 24.67 -7.79 -13.60
N ALA A 814 25.94 -7.43 -13.83
CA ALA A 814 26.39 -6.93 -15.13
C ALA A 814 26.25 -7.97 -16.25
N SER A 815 26.43 -9.26 -15.94
CA SER A 815 26.23 -10.36 -16.89
C SER A 815 24.74 -10.62 -17.18
N TRP A 816 23.86 -10.46 -16.18
CA TRP A 816 22.41 -10.59 -16.32
C TRP A 816 21.88 -9.53 -17.26
N GLU A 817 22.23 -8.26 -17.02
CA GLU A 817 21.73 -7.13 -17.81
C GLU A 817 22.06 -7.30 -19.31
N LYS A 818 23.32 -7.65 -19.63
CA LYS A 818 23.74 -7.87 -21.02
C LYS A 818 23.02 -9.05 -21.66
N SER A 819 22.92 -10.17 -20.96
CA SER A 819 22.29 -11.38 -21.48
C SER A 819 20.77 -11.24 -21.62
N ALA A 820 20.12 -10.49 -20.73
CA ALA A 820 18.70 -10.16 -20.80
C ALA A 820 18.38 -9.21 -21.96
N GLN A 821 19.20 -8.18 -22.18
CA GLN A 821 19.06 -7.32 -23.36
C GLN A 821 19.17 -8.13 -24.67
N GLU A 822 20.14 -9.04 -24.75
CA GLU A 822 20.32 -9.91 -25.92
C GLU A 822 19.16 -10.92 -26.08
N ALA A 823 18.58 -11.42 -24.98
CA ALA A 823 17.40 -12.28 -24.98
C ALA A 823 16.17 -11.55 -25.54
N HIS A 824 15.89 -10.34 -25.03
CA HIS A 824 14.82 -9.50 -25.57
C HIS A 824 15.05 -9.14 -27.04
N ARG A 825 16.30 -8.90 -27.44
CA ARG A 825 16.65 -8.63 -28.84
C ARG A 825 16.42 -9.84 -29.73
N LEU A 826 16.76 -11.05 -29.27
CA LEU A 826 16.49 -12.30 -29.99
C LEU A 826 14.99 -12.50 -30.21
N ILE A 827 14.18 -12.29 -29.17
CA ILE A 827 12.72 -12.43 -29.28
C ILE A 827 12.10 -11.34 -30.17
N ALA A 828 12.53 -10.09 -30.02
CA ALA A 828 12.10 -9.00 -30.89
C ALA A 828 12.46 -9.25 -32.36
N THR A 829 13.61 -9.86 -32.62
CA THR A 829 14.03 -10.28 -33.97
C THR A 829 13.16 -11.42 -34.49
N THR A 830 12.89 -12.43 -33.65
CA THR A 830 11.99 -13.55 -33.95
C THR A 830 10.60 -13.06 -34.41
N PHE A 831 10.08 -12.01 -33.77
CA PHE A 831 8.78 -11.44 -34.13
C PHE A 831 8.76 -10.67 -35.45
N LYS A 832 9.93 -10.21 -35.93
CA LYS A 832 10.06 -9.41 -37.17
C LYS A 832 10.33 -10.28 -38.40
N ILE A 833 10.99 -11.43 -38.23
CA ILE A 833 11.35 -12.29 -39.36
C ILE A 833 10.10 -13.05 -39.85
N PRO A 834 9.78 -13.02 -41.16
CA PRO A 834 8.70 -13.83 -41.73
C PRO A 834 8.94 -15.33 -41.49
N ALA A 835 7.94 -16.02 -40.93
CA ALA A 835 8.07 -17.44 -40.63
C ALA A 835 8.13 -18.28 -41.91
N GLN A 836 9.03 -19.26 -41.93
CA GLN A 836 9.25 -20.18 -43.04
C GLN A 836 8.33 -21.41 -42.89
N GLN A 837 7.75 -21.87 -43.99
CA GLN A 837 7.02 -23.14 -44.03
C GLN A 837 7.98 -24.32 -43.81
N VAL A 838 7.66 -25.17 -42.84
CA VAL A 838 8.49 -26.34 -42.48
C VAL A 838 8.45 -27.42 -43.56
N ASN A 839 7.33 -27.53 -44.28
CA ASN A 839 7.16 -28.50 -45.36
C ASN A 839 8.27 -28.43 -46.41
N MET A 840 8.83 -27.24 -46.67
CA MET A 840 9.98 -27.04 -47.56
C MET A 840 11.20 -27.86 -47.15
N THR A 841 11.53 -27.79 -45.86
CA THR A 841 12.65 -28.51 -45.27
C THR A 841 12.37 -30.01 -45.26
N LEU A 842 11.14 -30.44 -44.98
CA LEU A 842 10.77 -31.86 -44.99
C LEU A 842 10.83 -32.46 -46.41
N ARG A 843 10.29 -31.76 -47.42
CA ARG A 843 10.35 -32.15 -48.84
C ARG A 843 11.79 -32.30 -49.34
N LEU A 844 12.66 -31.35 -48.98
CA LEU A 844 14.09 -31.40 -49.30
C LEU A 844 14.74 -32.70 -48.78
N ASN A 845 14.51 -33.04 -47.52
CA ASN A 845 15.14 -34.21 -46.89
C ASN A 845 14.57 -35.53 -47.42
N ARG A 846 13.25 -35.61 -47.67
CA ARG A 846 12.61 -36.75 -48.33
C ARG A 846 13.18 -36.99 -49.73
N THR A 847 13.39 -35.92 -50.51
CA THR A 847 14.00 -36.00 -51.85
C THR A 847 15.42 -36.54 -51.79
N ARG A 848 16.22 -36.07 -50.83
CA ARG A 848 17.60 -36.58 -50.62
C ARG A 848 17.62 -38.08 -50.35
N GLN A 849 16.70 -38.58 -49.54
CA GLN A 849 16.62 -40.01 -49.21
C GLN A 849 16.17 -40.86 -50.39
N LEU A 850 15.27 -40.33 -51.23
CA LEU A 850 14.88 -41.00 -52.46
C LEU A 850 16.09 -41.19 -53.38
N ILE A 851 16.91 -40.15 -53.60
CA ILE A 851 18.15 -40.25 -54.37
C ILE A 851 19.07 -41.35 -53.79
N THR A 852 19.20 -41.43 -52.47
CA THR A 852 20.02 -42.45 -51.81
C THR A 852 19.42 -43.86 -51.96
N SER A 853 18.09 -44.01 -51.92
CA SER A 853 17.39 -45.30 -52.04
C SER A 853 17.33 -45.87 -53.47
N MET A 854 17.38 -45.01 -54.50
CA MET A 854 17.35 -45.35 -55.94
C MET A 854 18.59 -46.09 -56.45
N THR A 855 19.39 -46.67 -55.56
CA THR A 855 20.69 -47.28 -55.85
C THR A 855 20.93 -48.61 -55.15
N VAL A 856 19.94 -49.14 -54.43
CA VAL A 856 19.89 -50.59 -54.19
C VAL A 856 19.47 -51.19 -55.53
N PRO A 857 20.27 -52.08 -56.16
CA PRO A 857 19.82 -52.72 -57.39
C PRO A 857 18.46 -53.38 -57.12
N THR A 858 17.44 -52.93 -57.83
CA THR A 858 16.17 -53.62 -57.98
C THR A 858 16.48 -54.96 -58.63
N GLY A 859 16.79 -55.97 -57.80
CA GLY A 859 17.05 -57.33 -58.21
C GLY A 859 18.47 -57.82 -57.93
N THR A 860 18.68 -58.43 -56.76
CA THR A 860 19.56 -59.59 -56.62
C THR A 860 19.04 -60.55 -55.55
N THR A 861 17.92 -61.24 -55.84
CA THR A 861 17.82 -62.65 -55.42
C THR A 861 18.68 -63.48 -56.40
N PRO A 862 19.70 -64.24 -55.96
CA PRO A 862 20.63 -64.92 -56.85
C PRO A 862 20.08 -66.08 -57.72
N GLU A 863 18.76 -66.29 -57.84
CA GLU A 863 18.22 -67.59 -58.27
C GLU A 863 17.21 -67.62 -59.44
N ALA A 864 16.99 -66.53 -60.19
CA ALA A 864 16.19 -66.64 -61.43
C ALA A 864 16.67 -65.68 -62.53
N THR A 865 16.75 -66.19 -63.76
CA THR A 865 16.95 -65.35 -64.97
C THR A 865 15.61 -64.67 -65.27
N PRO A 866 15.55 -63.32 -65.36
CA PRO A 866 14.30 -62.62 -65.61
C PRO A 866 13.73 -62.98 -66.98
N THR A 867 12.40 -63.07 -67.07
CA THR A 867 11.67 -63.23 -68.32
C THR A 867 11.83 -61.98 -69.21
N LYS A 868 11.59 -62.09 -70.53
CA LYS A 868 11.67 -60.92 -71.43
C LYS A 868 10.71 -59.79 -71.05
N GLU A 869 9.58 -60.12 -70.43
CA GLU A 869 8.58 -59.16 -69.96
C GLU A 869 9.10 -58.44 -68.69
N GLU A 870 9.59 -59.17 -67.69
CA GLU A 870 10.22 -58.59 -66.49
C GLU A 870 11.45 -57.74 -66.84
N GLN A 871 12.23 -58.14 -67.85
CA GLN A 871 13.39 -57.36 -68.29
C GLN A 871 12.98 -56.04 -68.95
N ALA A 872 11.89 -56.02 -69.72
CA ALA A 872 11.34 -54.80 -70.30
C ALA A 872 10.70 -53.88 -69.24
N GLU A 873 10.06 -54.46 -68.22
CA GLU A 873 9.52 -53.73 -67.06
C GLU A 873 10.64 -53.07 -66.24
N LEU A 874 11.71 -53.80 -65.92
CA LEU A 874 12.89 -53.26 -65.25
C LEU A 874 13.58 -52.17 -66.07
N GLU A 875 13.73 -52.33 -67.39
CA GLU A 875 14.31 -51.30 -68.26
C GLU A 875 13.45 -50.02 -68.32
N HIS A 876 12.12 -50.16 -68.25
CA HIS A 876 11.18 -49.04 -68.19
C HIS A 876 11.27 -48.30 -66.85
N GLU A 877 11.24 -49.02 -65.72
CA GLU A 877 11.42 -48.44 -64.39
C GLU A 877 12.78 -47.74 -64.27
N ASP A 878 13.85 -48.37 -64.76
CA ASP A 878 15.20 -47.79 -64.77
C ASP A 878 15.26 -46.45 -65.53
N LYS A 879 14.48 -46.31 -66.61
CA LYS A 879 14.39 -45.06 -67.34
C LYS A 879 13.67 -43.99 -66.52
N GLU A 880 12.54 -44.31 -65.91
CA GLU A 880 11.79 -43.37 -65.06
C GLU A 880 12.60 -42.95 -63.82
N ILE A 881 13.32 -43.89 -63.20
CA ILE A 881 14.21 -43.62 -62.08
C ILE A 881 15.35 -42.68 -62.49
N ARG A 882 15.98 -42.88 -63.66
CA ARG A 882 17.03 -41.99 -64.17
C ARG A 882 16.53 -40.57 -64.43
N GLU A 883 15.34 -40.41 -65.01
CA GLU A 883 14.72 -39.10 -65.25
C GLU A 883 14.34 -38.41 -63.93
N ALA A 884 13.83 -39.16 -62.96
CA ALA A 884 13.56 -38.66 -61.62
C ALA A 884 14.84 -38.23 -60.89
N LEU A 885 15.92 -39.01 -60.98
CA LEU A 885 17.22 -38.70 -60.37
C LEU A 885 17.79 -37.37 -60.86
N ALA A 886 17.76 -37.11 -62.18
CA ALA A 886 18.21 -35.84 -62.75
C ALA A 886 17.39 -34.66 -62.19
N THR A 887 16.07 -34.84 -62.08
CA THR A 887 15.17 -33.81 -61.54
C THR A 887 15.37 -33.57 -60.05
N PHE A 888 15.54 -34.63 -59.25
CA PHE A 888 15.84 -34.54 -57.83
C PHE A 888 17.20 -33.90 -57.57
N GLY A 889 18.22 -34.20 -58.38
CA GLY A 889 19.52 -33.55 -58.36
C GLY A 889 19.42 -32.04 -58.63
N ALA A 890 18.72 -31.63 -59.68
CA ALA A 890 18.47 -30.24 -59.99
C ALA A 890 17.71 -29.50 -58.86
N TYR A 891 16.72 -30.17 -58.24
CA TYR A 891 15.98 -29.63 -57.09
C TYR A 891 16.88 -29.42 -55.87
N LEU A 892 17.70 -30.42 -55.49
CA LEU A 892 18.61 -30.29 -54.35
C LEU A 892 19.65 -29.19 -54.56
N ASN A 893 20.23 -29.09 -55.77
CA ASN A 893 21.21 -28.06 -56.08
C ASN A 893 20.62 -26.64 -55.97
N ASN A 894 19.35 -26.47 -56.36
CA ASN A 894 18.68 -25.17 -56.28
C ASN A 894 18.11 -24.87 -54.89
N SER A 895 17.71 -25.87 -54.11
CA SER A 895 16.84 -25.68 -52.94
C SER A 895 17.52 -25.95 -51.60
N ALA A 896 18.58 -26.75 -51.56
CA ALA A 896 19.34 -26.99 -50.33
C ALA A 896 20.27 -25.82 -50.01
N MET A 897 20.55 -25.58 -48.72
CA MET A 897 21.71 -24.75 -48.36
C MET A 897 23.01 -25.45 -48.75
N VAL A 898 23.15 -26.75 -48.46
CA VAL A 898 24.30 -27.57 -48.85
C VAL A 898 23.81 -28.79 -49.63
N ALA A 899 24.02 -28.80 -50.95
CA ALA A 899 23.48 -29.83 -51.85
C ALA A 899 24.04 -31.24 -51.57
N TYR A 900 25.34 -31.37 -51.28
CA TYR A 900 25.98 -32.61 -50.82
C TYR A 900 26.96 -32.31 -49.70
N ASN A 901 27.03 -33.15 -48.67
CA ASN A 901 27.93 -32.95 -47.53
C ASN A 901 29.21 -33.79 -47.67
N ASP A 902 30.31 -33.16 -48.08
CA ASP A 902 31.62 -33.80 -48.12
C ASP A 902 32.45 -33.64 -46.83
N ALA A 903 31.95 -32.87 -45.86
CA ALA A 903 32.60 -32.67 -44.56
C ALA A 903 32.56 -33.94 -43.70
N THR A 904 31.49 -34.74 -43.81
CA THR A 904 31.35 -36.04 -43.13
C THR A 904 32.46 -37.00 -43.52
N ILE A 905 32.87 -37.00 -44.79
CA ILE A 905 33.99 -37.83 -45.28
C ILE A 905 35.31 -37.38 -44.64
N ARG A 906 35.56 -36.07 -44.58
CA ARG A 906 36.77 -35.50 -43.94
C ARG A 906 36.82 -35.77 -42.43
N TYR A 907 35.67 -35.78 -41.77
CA TYR A 907 35.56 -36.14 -40.37
C TYR A 907 35.83 -37.62 -40.13
N LEU A 908 35.28 -38.50 -40.97
CA LEU A 908 35.59 -39.93 -40.94
C LEU A 908 37.08 -40.20 -41.18
N ASP A 909 37.73 -39.49 -42.11
CA ASP A 909 39.18 -39.58 -42.33
C ASP A 909 39.99 -39.24 -41.06
N TYR A 910 39.60 -38.18 -40.37
CA TYR A 910 40.21 -37.79 -39.10
C TYR A 910 40.01 -38.86 -38.01
N MET A 911 38.80 -39.38 -37.87
CA MET A 911 38.47 -40.42 -36.89
C MET A 911 39.18 -41.75 -37.18
N ILE A 912 39.30 -42.14 -38.46
CA ILE A 912 40.07 -43.31 -38.91
C ILE A 912 41.55 -43.14 -38.54
N SER A 913 42.11 -41.95 -38.75
CA SER A 913 43.49 -41.63 -38.37
C SER A 913 43.69 -41.74 -36.85
N GLN A 914 42.78 -41.20 -36.04
CA GLN A 914 42.82 -41.35 -34.58
C GLN A 914 42.71 -42.80 -34.11
N ALA A 915 41.76 -43.57 -34.67
CA ALA A 915 41.57 -44.97 -34.34
C ALA A 915 42.81 -45.82 -34.73
N ALA A 916 43.46 -45.49 -35.85
CA ALA A 916 44.72 -46.09 -36.26
C ALA A 916 45.87 -45.77 -35.28
N HIS A 917 45.99 -44.50 -34.86
CA HIS A 917 46.98 -44.10 -33.85
C HIS A 917 46.77 -44.75 -32.47
N GLN A 918 45.51 -45.05 -32.11
CA GLN A 918 45.14 -45.70 -30.84
C GLN A 918 45.05 -47.24 -30.94
N ALA A 919 45.46 -47.84 -32.07
CA ALA A 919 45.41 -49.29 -32.32
C ALA A 919 44.01 -49.94 -32.17
N GLN A 920 42.93 -49.21 -32.46
CA GLN A 920 41.55 -49.68 -32.35
C GLN A 920 41.07 -50.30 -33.68
N VAL A 921 41.45 -51.57 -33.92
CA VAL A 921 41.23 -52.27 -35.22
C VAL A 921 39.75 -52.37 -35.62
N GLU A 922 38.87 -52.79 -34.71
CA GLU A 922 37.44 -52.96 -34.99
C GLU A 922 36.76 -51.62 -35.29
N LYS A 923 37.05 -50.59 -34.49
CA LYS A 923 36.51 -49.23 -34.69
C LYS A 923 36.98 -48.63 -36.01
N LYS A 924 38.24 -48.86 -36.38
CA LYS A 924 38.78 -48.42 -37.68
C LYS A 924 38.03 -49.07 -38.84
N ALA A 925 37.82 -50.38 -38.81
CA ALA A 925 37.09 -51.10 -39.86
C ALA A 925 35.63 -50.63 -40.00
N GLN A 926 34.95 -50.36 -38.87
CA GLN A 926 33.61 -49.78 -38.85
C GLN A 926 33.57 -48.38 -39.49
N LEU A 927 34.51 -47.50 -39.12
CA LEU A 927 34.60 -46.15 -39.68
C LEU A 927 34.94 -46.15 -41.18
N GLU A 928 35.79 -47.09 -41.65
CA GLU A 928 36.10 -47.28 -43.07
C GLU A 928 34.87 -47.73 -43.86
N ALA A 929 34.07 -48.65 -43.30
CA ALA A 929 32.80 -49.07 -43.90
C ALA A 929 31.78 -47.92 -43.98
N GLN A 930 31.70 -47.09 -42.94
CA GLN A 930 30.84 -45.92 -42.90
C GLN A 930 31.30 -44.83 -43.88
N LYS A 931 32.62 -44.65 -44.03
CA LYS A 931 33.20 -43.74 -45.02
C LYS A 931 32.85 -44.16 -46.45
N ALA A 932 32.92 -45.46 -46.76
CA ALA A 932 32.54 -45.97 -48.08
C ALA A 932 31.08 -45.67 -48.42
N VAL A 933 30.17 -45.79 -47.45
CA VAL A 933 28.74 -45.44 -47.62
C VAL A 933 28.56 -43.95 -47.91
N ASN A 934 29.14 -43.08 -47.09
CA ASN A 934 29.04 -41.63 -47.26
C ASN A 934 29.69 -41.16 -48.57
N GLN A 935 30.81 -41.77 -48.99
CA GLN A 935 31.44 -41.49 -50.28
C GLN A 935 30.56 -41.88 -51.47
N ALA A 936 29.89 -43.03 -51.38
CA ALA A 936 28.95 -43.46 -52.42
C ALA A 936 27.74 -42.50 -52.51
N GLU A 937 27.19 -42.07 -51.37
CA GLU A 937 26.08 -41.10 -51.31
C GLU A 937 26.47 -39.75 -51.94
N VAL A 938 27.59 -39.15 -51.53
CA VAL A 938 28.07 -37.88 -52.10
C VAL A 938 28.32 -37.99 -53.59
N THR A 939 28.90 -39.10 -54.06
CA THR A 939 29.16 -39.32 -55.49
C THR A 939 27.86 -39.36 -56.30
N ARG A 940 26.81 -40.01 -55.77
CA ARG A 940 25.50 -40.10 -56.44
C ARG A 940 24.79 -38.78 -56.49
N ILE A 941 24.75 -38.04 -55.38
CA ILE A 941 24.14 -36.70 -55.36
C ILE A 941 24.85 -35.80 -56.36
N ARG A 942 26.19 -35.86 -56.45
CA ARG A 942 26.94 -35.12 -57.49
C ARG A 942 26.56 -35.54 -58.91
N GLN A 943 26.51 -36.83 -59.19
CA GLN A 943 26.09 -37.32 -60.51
C GLN A 943 24.66 -36.89 -60.87
N ALA A 944 23.73 -36.92 -59.92
CA ALA A 944 22.37 -36.44 -60.09
C ALA A 944 22.33 -34.93 -60.39
N ILE A 945 23.17 -34.13 -59.73
CA ILE A 945 23.30 -32.68 -59.98
C ILE A 945 23.93 -32.39 -61.36
N GLU A 946 24.92 -33.18 -61.77
CA GLU A 946 25.60 -33.04 -63.06
C GLU A 946 24.72 -33.47 -64.25
N SER A 947 23.71 -34.30 -63.99
CA SER A 947 22.70 -34.73 -64.95
C SER A 947 21.74 -33.56 -65.24
N LYS A 948 22.10 -32.72 -66.20
CA LYS A 948 21.37 -31.48 -66.53
C LYS A 948 19.91 -31.76 -66.94
N THR A 949 18.97 -31.06 -66.32
CA THR A 949 17.56 -30.97 -66.75
C THR A 949 17.31 -29.69 -67.55
N GLU A 950 16.32 -29.70 -68.46
CA GLU A 950 15.98 -28.54 -69.30
C GLU A 950 15.38 -27.36 -68.53
N SER A 951 14.76 -27.63 -67.36
CA SER A 951 14.15 -26.61 -66.50
C SER A 951 14.35 -26.92 -65.02
N LEU A 952 14.35 -25.87 -64.17
CA LEU A 952 14.38 -25.98 -62.72
C LEU A 952 13.03 -26.50 -62.20
N PRO A 953 12.99 -27.64 -61.48
CA PRO A 953 11.75 -28.21 -60.99
C PRO A 953 11.14 -27.40 -59.84
N THR A 954 9.82 -27.26 -59.84
CA THR A 954 9.03 -26.71 -58.73
C THR A 954 8.68 -27.81 -57.72
N GLU A 955 8.22 -27.43 -56.52
CA GLU A 955 7.80 -28.40 -55.50
C GLU A 955 6.66 -29.31 -55.96
N ASP A 956 5.70 -28.79 -56.72
CA ASP A 956 4.60 -29.58 -57.26
C ASP A 956 5.11 -30.59 -58.30
N ASN A 957 6.19 -30.26 -59.02
CA ASN A 957 6.84 -31.23 -59.92
C ASN A 957 7.48 -32.38 -59.12
N ILE A 958 8.05 -32.09 -57.96
CA ILE A 958 8.65 -33.12 -57.09
C ILE A 958 7.57 -34.06 -56.55
N ASP A 959 6.47 -33.52 -56.02
CA ASP A 959 5.37 -34.35 -55.50
C ASP A 959 4.73 -35.21 -56.61
N ALA A 960 4.61 -34.68 -57.83
CA ALA A 960 4.10 -35.43 -58.99
C ALA A 960 5.05 -36.58 -59.39
N ILE A 961 6.36 -36.34 -59.41
CA ILE A 961 7.37 -37.38 -59.70
C ILE A 961 7.34 -38.46 -58.63
N VAL A 962 7.29 -38.09 -57.35
CA VAL A 962 7.14 -39.05 -56.24
C VAL A 962 5.87 -39.89 -56.40
N ALA A 963 4.75 -39.27 -56.74
CA ALA A 963 3.49 -39.98 -56.98
C ALA A 963 3.54 -40.92 -58.20
N GLY A 964 4.35 -40.59 -59.21
CA GLY A 964 4.65 -41.46 -60.34
C GLY A 964 5.49 -42.67 -59.92
N LEU A 965 6.60 -42.44 -59.22
CA LEU A 965 7.49 -43.49 -58.74
C LEU A 965 6.81 -44.49 -57.80
N LYS A 966 5.83 -44.04 -56.99
CA LYS A 966 5.00 -44.93 -56.15
C LYS A 966 4.18 -45.95 -56.94
N LYS A 967 3.88 -45.66 -58.22
CA LYS A 967 3.09 -46.54 -59.09
C LYS A 967 3.95 -47.60 -59.80
N LEU A 968 5.27 -47.51 -59.69
CA LEU A 968 6.18 -48.51 -60.25
C LEU A 968 6.05 -49.84 -59.52
N LEU A 969 6.11 -50.94 -60.26
CA LEU A 969 5.86 -52.29 -59.77
C LEU A 969 6.97 -52.76 -58.82
N HIS A 970 8.23 -52.56 -59.20
CA HIS A 970 9.39 -53.01 -58.43
C HIS A 970 9.93 -51.92 -57.50
N PHE A 971 9.99 -50.66 -57.96
CA PHE A 971 10.52 -49.56 -57.16
C PHE A 971 9.48 -48.88 -56.25
N GLY A 972 8.19 -48.95 -56.56
CA GLY A 972 7.11 -48.33 -55.77
C GLY A 972 7.10 -48.71 -54.28
N PRO A 973 7.27 -50.00 -53.90
CA PRO A 973 7.38 -50.40 -52.50
C PRO A 973 8.54 -49.73 -51.74
N THR A 974 9.66 -49.48 -52.41
CA THR A 974 10.81 -48.75 -51.83
C THR A 974 10.43 -47.29 -51.56
N VAL A 975 9.71 -46.66 -52.48
CA VAL A 975 9.21 -45.28 -52.32
C VAL A 975 8.21 -45.18 -51.17
N ASP A 976 7.30 -46.14 -51.02
CA ASP A 976 6.36 -46.17 -49.90
C ASP A 976 7.05 -46.43 -48.55
N THR A 977 8.11 -47.22 -48.54
CA THR A 977 8.94 -47.42 -47.34
C THR A 977 9.65 -46.13 -46.93
N VAL A 978 10.18 -45.36 -47.89
CA VAL A 978 10.85 -44.07 -47.62
C VAL A 978 9.85 -42.97 -47.26
N MET A 979 8.65 -42.97 -47.86
CA MET A 979 7.68 -41.86 -47.79
C MET A 979 6.46 -42.12 -46.88
N GLY A 980 6.38 -43.27 -46.20
CA GLY A 980 5.24 -43.63 -45.34
C GLY A 980 5.13 -42.82 -44.04
N PRO A 981 3.93 -42.70 -43.43
CA PRO A 981 3.74 -42.02 -42.16
C PRO A 981 4.47 -42.78 -41.04
N GLY A 982 5.52 -42.16 -40.48
CA GLY A 982 6.39 -42.79 -39.49
C GLY A 982 7.48 -43.69 -40.09
N SER A 983 7.81 -43.55 -41.39
CA SER A 983 8.94 -44.23 -41.99
C SER A 983 10.22 -43.93 -41.20
N VAL A 984 10.77 -44.98 -40.58
CA VAL A 984 12.15 -44.95 -40.09
C VAL A 984 13.00 -44.76 -41.32
N PHE A 985 13.58 -43.58 -41.46
CA PHE A 985 14.63 -43.28 -42.42
C PHE A 985 15.63 -44.44 -42.44
N LEU A 986 15.74 -45.12 -43.57
CA LEU A 986 16.38 -46.43 -43.74
C LEU A 986 17.68 -46.57 -42.93
N THR A 987 17.57 -47.21 -41.76
CA THR A 987 18.70 -47.81 -41.06
C THR A 987 18.59 -49.32 -41.25
N GLU A 988 19.11 -49.82 -42.37
CA GLU A 988 19.48 -51.24 -42.44
C GLU A 988 20.99 -51.37 -42.58
N ARG A 989 21.64 -51.69 -41.46
CA ARG A 989 22.72 -52.68 -41.38
C ARG A 989 22.61 -53.46 -40.06
N LYS A 990 22.07 -54.69 -40.12
CA LYS A 990 22.13 -55.72 -39.05
C LYS A 990 23.49 -56.44 -39.07
N PRO A 991 23.80 -57.32 -38.08
CA PRO A 991 23.82 -57.15 -36.63
C PRO A 991 25.24 -57.48 -36.08
N MET A 992 25.56 -57.11 -34.84
CA MET A 992 26.59 -57.85 -34.10
C MET A 992 26.12 -58.10 -32.68
N GLU A 993 25.82 -59.37 -32.38
CA GLU A 993 25.64 -59.92 -31.05
C GLU A 993 26.93 -59.78 -30.25
N ILE A 994 26.88 -59.21 -29.05
CA ILE A 994 27.83 -59.54 -27.98
C ILE A 994 27.09 -59.64 -26.63
N GLU A 995 27.44 -60.71 -25.91
CA GLU A 995 26.80 -61.35 -24.77
C GLU A 995 26.49 -60.51 -23.53
N ILE A 996 25.44 -60.97 -22.83
CA ILE A 996 25.09 -60.64 -21.45
C ILE A 996 26.23 -61.05 -20.50
N ARG A 997 26.81 -60.09 -19.77
CA ARG A 997 27.37 -60.36 -18.43
C ARG A 997 26.64 -59.56 -17.37
N ARG A 998 25.87 -60.29 -16.56
CA ARG A 998 25.43 -59.84 -15.24
C ARG A 998 26.66 -59.57 -14.38
N VAL A 999 26.77 -58.37 -13.81
CA VAL A 999 27.50 -58.17 -12.56
C VAL A 999 26.50 -57.69 -11.51
N SER A 1000 26.29 -58.58 -10.56
CA SER A 1000 25.61 -58.43 -9.30
C SER A 1000 26.16 -57.28 -8.46
N GLY A 1001 25.26 -56.55 -7.81
CA GLY A 1001 25.39 -55.99 -6.45
C GLY A 1001 26.57 -55.08 -6.13
N GLU A 1002 26.30 -53.81 -5.88
CA GLU A 1002 26.34 -53.23 -4.53
C GLU A 1002 26.18 -51.69 -4.56
N LYS A 1003 25.36 -51.21 -3.62
CA LYS A 1003 25.39 -49.90 -2.96
C LYS A 1003 26.19 -48.77 -3.63
N LYS A 1004 25.49 -47.66 -3.95
CA LYS A 1004 25.97 -46.32 -3.59
C LYS A 1004 24.82 -45.36 -3.32
N ARG A 1005 24.54 -45.19 -2.02
CA ARG A 1005 24.03 -43.95 -1.43
C ARG A 1005 25.02 -42.82 -1.74
N ASN A 1006 24.47 -41.63 -1.97
CA ASN A 1006 25.09 -40.31 -1.99
C ASN A 1006 26.00 -39.97 -3.18
N GLN A 1007 25.55 -39.02 -4.00
CA GLN A 1007 26.31 -37.80 -4.35
C GLN A 1007 25.39 -36.80 -5.06
N LEU A 1008 24.61 -36.06 -4.26
CA LEU A 1008 24.30 -34.66 -4.54
C LEU A 1008 25.42 -33.87 -3.85
N SER A 1009 26.46 -33.55 -4.61
CA SER A 1009 27.50 -32.59 -4.24
C SER A 1009 27.75 -31.72 -5.47
N LEU A 1010 27.59 -30.42 -5.28
CA LEU A 1010 27.75 -29.32 -6.25
C LEU A 1010 29.07 -29.33 -7.01
#